data_AF-A0A835WFK1-F1
#
_entry.id   AF-A0A835WFK1-F1
#
_cell.length_a   1.000
_cell.length_b   1.000
_cell.length_c   1.000
_cell.angle_alpha   90.00
_cell.angle_beta   90.00
_cell.angle_gamma   90.00
#
_symmetry.space_group_name_H-M   'P 1'
#
loop_
_entity.id
_entity.type
_entity.pdbx_description
1 polymer ?
#
loop_
_entity_poly.entity_id
_entity_poly.type
_entity_poly.pdbx_seq_one_letter_code
_entity_poly.pdbx_strand_id
1 'polypeptide(L)'
;MAHAPARPGSASSVFHRSIAPTVPRSRLCIKAFVNEATKGVAQKDAAPQNAQQDGPKTTPNDSVLAVWRKADAVCFDVDCTITVNDSLDLLAEFMGVKEQVEILTNKAMDGTLSLEQALDERLNIINCSPEDIKRFIKAHPPASRMAPGIKELINSLQARGKAIYLISGGFRELTLPIASYLGIPKENVFANRMNWQWDDETGMPTKLVGFDVSEPTAHNQGKVQAIARIRQRNPYNTVVMIGDGITDLEAVQTTGGADLFIGSGVVVERPAVAREADWYVYDYADLLRTMQRYSVAMVGSGAWACAAARMIAQNTEVDDAADEFVDDVRMWVFEEDVEGKKLTEIINTTHTNPKYFPGFDLGPNVVAVPNIVDAVADADLIVFCAPHQFLHHICKQLVGKIKPGAAAISLTKGMRVRPEGPQLISQMVRRLLGIDCCVLMGANIATDIGREQLSEAVIGYDNLDAAVLFQKIFQRPYFRVSLLPDPVGAEMCGTLKNIVALGAGMVDGLGLGPNSKAAVIRQGLMEMKAFSKALYPSVRDDTFMESCGVGDLVATCYGGRNRLVACEWTKAQLAGTPRTFEDLETELLKGQKLQGVLTSNEVQEILKVRGWETQYPLFTTVNRIINGYLPPKYAVDFVAGSKYHIRRPGTEDEEIVPTRPKRPAGAAASSVATAAA
;
A
#
# COMPACT_ATOMS: atom_id res chain seq x y z
N MET A 1 -21.73 2.90 50.76
CA MET A 1 -20.50 2.11 50.54
C MET A 1 -20.15 2.24 49.06
N ALA A 2 -18.94 2.58 48.63
CA ALA A 2 -17.74 2.95 49.40
C ALA A 2 -17.10 4.23 48.78
N HIS A 3 -16.22 4.90 49.53
CA HIS A 3 -15.53 6.13 49.10
C HIS A 3 -14.17 5.85 48.47
N ALA A 4 -13.73 6.75 47.59
CA ALA A 4 -12.31 7.05 47.33
C ALA A 4 -12.12 8.59 47.36
N PRO A 5 -10.92 9.13 47.69
CA PRO A 5 -10.82 10.44 48.37
C PRO A 5 -10.17 11.58 47.55
N ALA A 6 -10.02 12.75 48.19
CA ALA A 6 -9.51 14.00 47.63
C ALA A 6 -8.02 14.29 47.92
N ARG A 7 -7.53 15.44 47.43
CA ARG A 7 -6.13 15.94 47.40
C ARG A 7 -5.55 16.33 48.78
N PRO A 8 -4.21 16.52 48.89
CA PRO A 8 -3.53 17.84 48.74
C PRO A 8 -2.40 17.79 47.65
N GLY A 9 -1.70 18.83 47.15
CA GLY A 9 -1.12 20.08 47.68
C GLY A 9 0.43 19.98 47.66
N SER A 10 1.33 20.97 47.51
CA SER A 10 1.34 22.45 47.28
C SER A 10 2.83 22.91 47.39
N ALA A 11 3.40 24.01 46.83
CA ALA A 11 3.01 25.09 45.90
C ALA A 11 4.26 25.92 45.45
N SER A 12 4.09 26.88 44.51
CA SER A 12 4.92 28.11 44.23
C SER A 12 6.45 28.07 44.00
N SER A 13 6.92 28.56 42.84
CA SER A 13 7.81 29.75 42.68
C SER A 13 8.18 30.00 41.19
N VAL A 14 7.87 31.17 40.59
CA VAL A 14 8.65 32.43 40.42
C VAL A 14 9.52 32.51 39.14
N PHE A 15 9.46 33.67 38.48
CA PHE A 15 10.07 34.05 37.19
C PHE A 15 11.60 33.92 37.08
N HIS A 16 12.08 33.64 35.87
CA HIS A 16 13.04 34.54 35.21
C HIS A 16 12.86 34.60 33.68
N ARG A 17 13.27 35.72 33.07
CA ARG A 17 13.34 35.95 31.61
C ARG A 17 14.81 36.12 31.22
N SER A 18 15.23 35.61 30.06
CA SER A 18 15.86 36.46 29.02
C SER A 18 16.32 35.73 27.76
N ILE A 19 16.04 36.38 26.62
CA ILE A 19 16.88 36.51 25.41
C ILE A 19 17.37 35.23 24.73
N ALA A 20 16.77 34.95 23.56
CA ALA A 20 17.46 34.36 22.42
C ALA A 20 17.62 35.44 21.32
N PRO A 21 18.76 35.51 20.61
CA PRO A 21 18.99 36.52 19.57
C PRO A 21 18.38 36.10 18.20
N THR A 22 17.80 37.06 17.49
CA THR A 22 17.25 36.88 16.14
C THR A 22 18.22 37.36 15.06
N VAL A 23 18.41 36.58 13.99
CA VAL A 23 19.01 37.03 12.73
C VAL A 23 18.25 36.39 11.55
N PRO A 24 17.72 37.16 10.59
CA PRO A 24 16.96 36.61 9.45
C PRO A 24 17.88 36.24 8.27
N ARG A 25 17.50 35.21 7.50
CA ARG A 25 18.04 34.97 6.15
C ARG A 25 17.13 35.63 5.11
N SER A 26 17.68 36.60 4.37
CA SER A 26 17.00 37.28 3.26
C SER A 26 17.01 36.43 1.99
N ARG A 27 15.95 36.57 1.18
CA ARG A 27 15.95 36.11 -0.22
C ARG A 27 16.72 37.13 -1.07
N LEU A 28 17.52 36.66 -2.03
CA LEU A 28 17.88 37.45 -3.20
C LEU A 28 17.75 36.59 -4.45
N CYS A 29 16.91 37.02 -5.40
CA CYS A 29 16.85 36.44 -6.73
C CYS A 29 17.75 37.25 -7.67
N ILE A 30 18.58 36.59 -8.48
CA ILE A 30 19.19 37.22 -9.66
C ILE A 30 18.88 36.34 -10.87
N LYS A 31 18.08 36.88 -11.80
CA LYS A 31 18.05 36.44 -13.20
C LYS A 31 18.88 37.43 -14.00
N ALA A 32 19.75 36.94 -14.88
CA ALA A 32 20.37 37.75 -15.93
C ALA A 32 20.40 36.92 -17.22
N PHE A 33 19.72 37.41 -18.26
CA PHE A 33 19.91 36.96 -19.64
C PHE A 33 20.99 37.83 -20.28
N VAL A 34 21.96 37.23 -20.94
CA VAL A 34 22.59 37.79 -22.14
C VAL A 34 22.69 36.66 -23.15
N ASN A 35 22.38 36.95 -24.41
CA ASN A 35 22.37 35.99 -25.51
C ASN A 35 22.96 36.67 -26.73
N GLU A 36 24.13 36.21 -27.20
CA GLU A 36 24.67 36.64 -28.49
C GLU A 36 25.56 35.55 -29.09
N ALA A 37 25.68 35.53 -30.41
CA ALA A 37 26.09 34.35 -31.16
C ALA A 37 27.18 34.62 -32.19
N THR A 38 28.10 33.66 -32.34
CA THR A 38 29.01 33.57 -33.48
C THR A 38 28.93 32.18 -34.12
N LYS A 39 28.78 32.14 -35.45
CA LYS A 39 28.83 30.91 -36.26
C LYS A 39 30.28 30.63 -36.64
N GLY A 40 30.72 29.36 -36.57
CA GLY A 40 32.02 28.99 -37.15
C GLY A 40 32.35 27.51 -37.05
N VAL A 41 32.45 26.86 -38.23
CA VAL A 41 33.13 25.58 -38.50
C VAL A 41 32.59 24.33 -37.77
N ALA A 42 32.29 23.29 -38.54
CA ALA A 42 32.02 21.96 -38.01
C ALA A 42 33.30 21.14 -38.00
N GLN A 43 33.60 20.47 -36.88
CA GLN A 43 34.68 19.49 -36.80
C GLN A 43 34.19 18.27 -35.98
N LYS A 44 34.41 17.07 -36.53
CA LYS A 44 34.08 15.80 -35.87
C LYS A 44 35.30 15.35 -35.06
N ASP A 45 35.30 15.60 -33.76
CA ASP A 45 36.26 14.99 -32.85
C ASP A 45 35.51 14.38 -31.66
N ALA A 46 35.67 13.07 -31.48
CA ALA A 46 35.04 12.32 -30.39
C ALA A 46 35.90 12.43 -29.13
N ALA A 47 35.53 13.34 -28.23
CA ALA A 47 36.21 13.48 -26.94
C ALA A 47 35.91 12.27 -26.04
N PRO A 48 36.92 11.57 -25.49
CA PRO A 48 36.70 10.48 -24.55
C PRO A 48 36.25 11.04 -23.19
N GLN A 49 34.98 10.88 -22.86
CA GLN A 49 34.51 11.07 -21.48
C GLN A 49 34.97 9.89 -20.62
N ASN A 50 36.13 10.02 -19.99
CA ASN A 50 36.51 9.24 -18.80
C ASN A 50 37.62 9.96 -18.03
N ALA A 51 37.23 10.93 -17.20
CA ALA A 51 38.02 11.27 -16.03
C ALA A 51 37.68 10.21 -14.97
N GLN A 52 38.61 9.28 -14.71
CA GLN A 52 38.40 8.25 -13.69
C GLN A 52 38.26 8.92 -12.32
N GLN A 53 37.17 8.63 -11.61
CA GLN A 53 37.02 9.00 -10.21
C GLN A 53 37.89 8.06 -9.38
N ASP A 54 39.01 8.58 -8.88
CA ASP A 54 40.10 7.79 -8.27
C ASP A 54 39.85 7.45 -6.79
N GLY A 55 38.57 7.28 -6.41
CA GLY A 55 38.13 7.10 -5.03
C GLY A 55 36.73 6.46 -4.93
N PRO A 56 36.23 6.18 -3.70
CA PRO A 56 35.05 5.37 -3.51
C PRO A 56 33.76 5.97 -4.10
N LYS A 57 32.96 5.13 -4.75
CA LYS A 57 31.69 5.52 -5.40
C LYS A 57 30.59 5.69 -4.35
N THR A 58 30.65 6.74 -3.53
CA THR A 58 29.73 6.92 -2.38
C THR A 58 28.31 7.36 -2.75
N THR A 59 28.15 8.04 -3.88
CA THR A 59 26.84 8.41 -4.43
C THR A 59 26.43 7.42 -5.52
N PRO A 60 25.33 6.65 -5.35
CA PRO A 60 24.88 5.70 -6.35
C PRO A 60 24.24 6.43 -7.53
N ASN A 61 24.41 5.87 -8.74
CA ASN A 61 23.71 6.34 -9.94
C ASN A 61 22.31 5.69 -10.08
N ASP A 62 21.49 6.18 -11.00
CA ASP A 62 20.12 5.70 -11.21
C ASP A 62 20.03 4.20 -11.55
N SER A 63 21.02 3.62 -12.24
CA SER A 63 21.03 2.17 -12.51
C SER A 63 21.31 1.34 -11.27
N VAL A 64 22.24 1.77 -10.42
CA VAL A 64 22.51 1.14 -9.11
C VAL A 64 21.27 1.23 -8.21
N LEU A 65 20.65 2.41 -8.12
CA LEU A 65 19.42 2.61 -7.34
C LEU A 65 18.26 1.77 -7.89
N ALA A 66 18.15 1.61 -9.21
CA ALA A 66 17.14 0.76 -9.82
C ALA A 66 17.33 -0.72 -9.48
N VAL A 67 18.57 -1.21 -9.40
CA VAL A 67 18.87 -2.60 -8.97
C VAL A 67 18.63 -2.76 -7.47
N TRP A 68 19.13 -1.86 -6.63
CA TRP A 68 18.92 -1.88 -5.16
C TRP A 68 17.43 -1.96 -4.79
N ARG A 69 16.60 -1.11 -5.39
CA ARG A 69 15.15 -1.07 -5.14
C ARG A 69 14.42 -2.35 -5.62
N LYS A 70 14.90 -2.94 -6.72
CA LYS A 70 14.35 -4.16 -7.35
C LYS A 70 14.92 -5.47 -6.82
N ALA A 71 15.88 -5.44 -5.89
CA ALA A 71 16.42 -6.64 -5.24
C ALA A 71 15.28 -7.57 -4.79
N ASP A 72 15.26 -8.83 -5.22
CA ASP A 72 14.36 -9.85 -4.69
C ASP A 72 14.99 -10.47 -3.42
N ALA A 73 16.31 -10.65 -3.46
CA ALA A 73 17.13 -11.08 -2.34
C ALA A 73 18.33 -10.14 -2.09
N VAL A 74 18.74 -10.03 -0.83
CA VAL A 74 19.95 -9.34 -0.39
C VAL A 74 20.81 -10.30 0.40
N CYS A 75 22.03 -10.52 -0.09
CA CYS A 75 23.06 -11.33 0.53
C CYS A 75 24.04 -10.44 1.27
N PHE A 76 24.38 -10.80 2.50
CA PHE A 76 25.33 -10.07 3.35
C PHE A 76 26.51 -10.98 3.72
N ASP A 77 27.73 -10.43 3.73
CA ASP A 77 28.79 -11.00 4.57
C ASP A 77 28.47 -10.79 6.05
N VAL A 78 29.01 -11.65 6.90
CA VAL A 78 28.78 -11.62 8.35
C VAL A 78 29.90 -10.84 9.03
N ASP A 79 31.13 -11.26 8.78
CA ASP A 79 32.33 -10.78 9.44
C ASP A 79 32.71 -9.40 8.88
N CYS A 80 33.06 -8.44 9.73
CA CYS A 80 33.29 -7.02 9.40
C CYS A 80 32.17 -6.27 8.65
N THR A 81 31.05 -6.92 8.31
CA THR A 81 29.91 -6.34 7.60
C THR A 81 28.65 -6.31 8.47
N ILE A 82 28.20 -7.46 9.00
CA ILE A 82 27.14 -7.52 10.02
C ILE A 82 27.72 -7.40 11.42
N THR A 83 28.92 -7.93 11.68
CA THR A 83 29.57 -7.85 12.98
C THR A 83 30.80 -6.95 12.97
N VAL A 84 30.99 -6.18 14.05
CA VAL A 84 32.13 -5.24 14.22
C VAL A 84 33.50 -5.90 14.37
N ASN A 85 33.56 -7.23 14.42
CA ASN A 85 34.77 -8.05 14.49
C ASN A 85 34.58 -9.29 13.60
N ASP A 86 35.69 -9.86 13.12
CA ASP A 86 35.75 -11.23 12.59
C ASP A 86 35.38 -12.25 13.69
N SER A 87 34.53 -13.21 13.37
CA SER A 87 34.02 -14.21 14.32
C SER A 87 35.09 -15.18 14.82
N LEU A 88 36.06 -15.52 13.97
CA LEU A 88 37.08 -16.52 14.23
C LEU A 88 38.29 -15.91 14.96
N ASP A 89 38.67 -14.68 14.64
CA ASP A 89 39.70 -13.94 15.38
C ASP A 89 39.19 -13.54 16.78
N LEU A 90 37.91 -13.18 16.93
CA LEU A 90 37.30 -12.95 18.25
C LEU A 90 37.22 -14.26 19.07
N LEU A 91 37.01 -15.42 18.41
CA LEU A 91 37.11 -16.73 19.06
C LEU A 91 38.56 -17.06 19.45
N ALA A 92 39.54 -16.76 18.60
CA ALA A 92 40.96 -16.93 18.90
C ALA A 92 41.41 -16.06 20.08
N GLU A 93 40.88 -14.84 20.21
CA GLU A 93 41.09 -13.98 21.38
C GLU A 93 40.48 -14.57 22.65
N PHE A 94 39.23 -15.05 22.58
CA PHE A 94 38.58 -15.73 23.70
C PHE A 94 39.29 -17.01 24.15
N MET A 95 39.91 -17.75 23.20
CA MET A 95 40.72 -18.94 23.47
C MET A 95 42.19 -18.62 23.84
N GLY A 96 42.61 -17.35 23.82
CA GLY A 96 43.96 -16.92 24.21
C GLY A 96 45.06 -17.18 23.18
N VAL A 97 44.72 -17.40 21.90
CA VAL A 97 45.65 -17.77 20.81
C VAL A 97 45.72 -16.75 19.66
N LYS A 98 45.12 -15.57 19.82
CA LYS A 98 45.01 -14.48 18.82
C LYS A 98 46.27 -14.26 17.98
N GLU A 99 47.41 -13.99 18.61
CA GLU A 99 48.68 -13.68 17.92
C GLU A 99 49.11 -14.79 16.93
N GLN A 100 48.81 -16.05 17.26
CA GLN A 100 49.16 -17.21 16.42
C GLN A 100 48.24 -17.32 15.20
N VAL A 101 46.97 -16.95 15.36
CA VAL A 101 45.95 -16.93 14.32
C VAL A 101 46.16 -15.74 13.37
N GLU A 102 46.49 -14.56 13.90
CA GLU A 102 46.81 -13.36 13.09
C GLU A 102 47.99 -13.60 12.14
N ILE A 103 49.03 -14.34 12.57
CA ILE A 103 50.16 -14.72 11.70
C ILE A 103 49.71 -15.54 10.48
N LEU A 104 48.66 -16.37 10.62
CA LEU A 104 48.11 -17.15 9.52
C LEU A 104 47.18 -16.32 8.63
N THR A 105 46.33 -15.48 9.22
CA THR A 105 45.45 -14.56 8.47
C THR A 105 46.26 -13.67 7.52
N ASN A 106 47.41 -13.15 7.98
CA ASN A 106 48.31 -12.36 7.13
C ASN A 106 48.92 -13.18 5.96
N LYS A 107 49.37 -14.42 6.20
CA LYS A 107 49.90 -15.34 5.15
C LYS A 107 48.83 -15.84 4.16
N ALA A 108 47.56 -15.79 4.54
CA ALA A 108 46.47 -16.05 3.60
C ALA A 108 46.22 -14.82 2.72
N MET A 109 46.26 -13.62 3.31
CA MET A 109 46.04 -12.36 2.59
C MET A 109 47.18 -11.97 1.63
N ASP A 110 48.42 -12.40 1.87
CA ASP A 110 49.54 -12.20 0.94
C ASP A 110 49.66 -13.30 -0.14
N GLY A 111 48.81 -14.34 -0.07
CA GLY A 111 48.77 -15.45 -1.02
C GLY A 111 49.77 -16.58 -0.77
N THR A 112 50.49 -16.57 0.37
CA THR A 112 51.45 -17.64 0.74
C THR A 112 50.76 -18.97 1.09
N LEU A 113 49.51 -18.93 1.59
CA LEU A 113 48.68 -20.10 1.92
C LEU A 113 47.37 -20.10 1.13
N SER A 114 46.81 -21.27 0.82
CA SER A 114 45.45 -21.37 0.30
C SER A 114 44.42 -21.05 1.39
N LEU A 115 43.21 -20.63 0.99
CA LEU A 115 42.10 -20.36 1.92
C LEU A 115 41.76 -21.59 2.78
N GLU A 116 41.73 -22.78 2.16
CA GLU A 116 41.47 -24.05 2.83
C GLU A 116 42.55 -24.38 3.88
N GLN A 117 43.83 -24.23 3.52
CA GLN A 117 44.97 -24.45 4.42
C GLN A 117 44.97 -23.45 5.58
N ALA A 118 44.72 -22.18 5.30
CA ALA A 118 44.67 -21.14 6.32
C ALA A 118 43.51 -21.35 7.29
N LEU A 119 42.34 -21.82 6.82
CA LEU A 119 41.22 -22.17 7.69
C LEU A 119 41.53 -23.40 8.57
N ASP A 120 42.13 -24.45 8.02
CA ASP A 120 42.47 -25.64 8.81
C ASP A 120 43.57 -25.34 9.84
N GLU A 121 44.65 -24.63 9.48
CA GLU A 121 45.69 -24.24 10.44
C GLU A 121 45.13 -23.31 11.54
N ARG A 122 44.25 -22.35 11.22
CA ARG A 122 43.57 -21.51 12.22
C ARG A 122 42.69 -22.36 13.16
N LEU A 123 41.92 -23.32 12.64
CA LEU A 123 41.11 -24.23 13.46
C LEU A 123 41.96 -25.14 14.36
N ASN A 124 43.07 -25.68 13.86
CA ASN A 124 43.98 -26.53 14.64
C ASN A 124 44.69 -25.76 15.78
N ILE A 125 44.94 -24.45 15.61
CA ILE A 125 45.45 -23.58 16.68
C ILE A 125 44.37 -23.25 17.71
N ILE A 126 43.15 -22.93 17.25
CA ILE A 126 42.03 -22.57 18.13
C ILE A 126 41.55 -23.77 18.97
N ASN A 127 41.48 -24.97 18.37
CA ASN A 127 41.23 -26.26 19.02
C ASN A 127 40.09 -26.25 20.07
N CYS A 128 39.03 -25.47 19.81
CA CYS A 128 37.93 -25.26 20.74
C CYS A 128 37.03 -26.49 20.87
N SER A 129 36.45 -26.73 22.05
CA SER A 129 35.38 -27.71 22.22
C SER A 129 34.00 -27.13 21.88
N PRO A 130 32.96 -27.96 21.65
CA PRO A 130 31.58 -27.49 21.50
C PRO A 130 31.04 -26.74 22.72
N GLU A 131 31.62 -26.96 23.91
CA GLU A 131 31.26 -26.19 25.11
C GLU A 131 31.92 -24.81 25.13
N ASP A 132 33.13 -24.68 24.58
CA ASP A 132 33.81 -23.39 24.43
C ASP A 132 33.12 -22.49 23.41
N ILE A 133 32.58 -23.08 22.33
CA ILE A 133 31.67 -22.37 21.40
C ILE A 133 30.44 -21.82 22.14
N LYS A 134 29.80 -22.59 23.03
CA LYS A 134 28.67 -22.10 23.84
C LYS A 134 29.09 -20.99 24.82
N ARG A 135 30.24 -21.13 25.47
CA ARG A 135 30.82 -20.12 26.37
C ARG A 135 31.13 -18.83 25.63
N PHE A 136 31.72 -18.93 24.44
CA PHE A 136 32.00 -17.82 23.54
C PHE A 136 30.73 -17.06 23.14
N ILE A 137 29.70 -17.77 22.66
CA ILE A 137 28.40 -17.16 22.29
C ILE A 137 27.73 -16.49 23.49
N LYS A 138 27.91 -17.02 24.70
CA LYS A 138 27.40 -16.43 25.94
C LYS A 138 28.20 -15.20 26.39
N ALA A 139 29.51 -15.17 26.16
CA ALA A 139 30.39 -14.04 26.48
C ALA A 139 30.25 -12.89 25.46
N HIS A 140 30.05 -13.23 24.19
CA HIS A 140 29.91 -12.31 23.06
C HIS A 140 28.54 -12.48 22.38
N PRO A 141 27.43 -12.14 23.08
CA PRO A 141 26.08 -12.32 22.55
C PRO A 141 25.87 -11.51 21.26
N PRO A 142 25.05 -11.98 20.30
CA PRO A 142 24.84 -11.31 19.01
C PRO A 142 24.58 -9.80 19.11
N ALA A 143 23.78 -9.36 20.09
CA ALA A 143 23.46 -7.96 20.33
C ALA A 143 24.67 -7.06 20.59
N SER A 144 25.75 -7.57 21.19
CA SER A 144 26.98 -6.80 21.44
C SER A 144 27.98 -6.85 20.29
N ARG A 145 27.67 -7.57 19.20
CA ARG A 145 28.54 -7.76 18.04
C ARG A 145 28.09 -6.99 16.80
N MET A 146 26.86 -6.45 16.76
CA MET A 146 26.27 -5.83 15.56
C MET A 146 26.98 -4.55 15.13
N ALA A 147 27.20 -4.41 13.82
CA ALA A 147 27.58 -3.15 13.19
C ALA A 147 26.45 -2.09 13.34
N PRO A 148 26.77 -0.79 13.51
CA PRO A 148 25.74 0.25 13.63
C PRO A 148 24.79 0.28 12.43
N GLY A 149 23.47 0.28 12.67
CA GLY A 149 22.44 0.38 11.63
C GLY A 149 22.10 -0.91 10.87
N ILE A 150 22.84 -2.01 11.06
CA ILE A 150 22.62 -3.25 10.29
C ILE A 150 21.27 -3.91 10.61
N LYS A 151 20.84 -3.83 11.86
CA LYS A 151 19.61 -4.48 12.34
C LYS A 151 18.39 -3.75 11.79
N GLU A 152 18.46 -2.43 11.77
CA GLU A 152 17.47 -1.51 11.22
C GLU A 152 17.31 -1.76 9.72
N LEU A 153 18.44 -1.87 8.99
CA LEU A 153 18.45 -2.26 7.57
C LEU A 153 17.81 -3.63 7.32
N ILE A 154 18.22 -4.67 8.03
CA ILE A 154 17.71 -6.04 7.83
C ILE A 154 16.21 -6.13 8.17
N ASN A 155 15.76 -5.54 9.28
CA ASN A 155 14.33 -5.45 9.62
C ASN A 155 13.53 -4.75 8.51
N SER A 156 14.05 -3.64 7.98
CA SER A 156 13.35 -2.80 7.00
C SER A 156 13.31 -3.43 5.60
N LEU A 157 14.29 -4.27 5.26
CA LEU A 157 14.26 -5.15 4.08
C LEU A 157 13.26 -6.30 4.26
N GLN A 158 13.25 -6.97 5.42
CA GLN A 158 12.29 -8.04 5.73
C GLN A 158 10.84 -7.52 5.70
N ALA A 159 10.57 -6.31 6.22
CA ALA A 159 9.25 -5.67 6.17
C ALA A 159 8.75 -5.34 4.74
N ARG A 160 9.69 -5.18 3.80
CA ARG A 160 9.45 -5.06 2.34
C ARG A 160 9.47 -6.42 1.61
N GLY A 161 9.43 -7.53 2.33
CA GLY A 161 9.38 -8.88 1.77
C GLY A 161 10.67 -9.37 1.11
N LYS A 162 11.80 -8.66 1.28
CA LYS A 162 13.07 -9.01 0.65
C LYS A 162 13.68 -10.24 1.32
N ALA A 163 14.15 -11.21 0.55
CA ALA A 163 14.78 -12.42 1.10
C ALA A 163 16.21 -12.13 1.57
N ILE A 164 16.50 -12.36 2.85
CA ILE A 164 17.83 -12.09 3.44
C ILE A 164 18.65 -13.37 3.50
N TYR A 165 19.90 -13.30 3.05
CA TYR A 165 20.88 -14.38 3.09
C TYR A 165 22.17 -13.94 3.78
N LEU A 166 22.81 -14.86 4.51
CA LEU A 166 24.14 -14.68 5.06
C LEU A 166 25.13 -15.55 4.28
N ILE A 167 26.22 -14.98 3.80
CA ILE A 167 27.25 -15.69 3.02
C ILE A 167 28.64 -15.32 3.54
N SER A 168 29.19 -16.11 4.47
CA SER A 168 30.46 -15.84 5.17
C SER A 168 31.50 -16.94 4.93
N GLY A 169 32.78 -16.55 4.88
CA GLY A 169 33.92 -17.49 4.88
C GLY A 169 34.24 -18.10 6.25
N GLY A 170 33.61 -17.58 7.31
CA GLY A 170 33.65 -18.11 8.67
C GLY A 170 32.73 -19.31 8.89
N PHE A 171 32.45 -19.61 10.16
CA PHE A 171 31.80 -20.85 10.56
C PHE A 171 30.34 -20.70 10.99
N ARG A 172 29.49 -21.59 10.47
CA ARG A 172 28.04 -21.68 10.71
C ARG A 172 27.69 -21.78 12.19
N GLU A 173 28.52 -22.46 12.98
CA GLU A 173 28.43 -22.53 14.44
C GLU A 173 28.49 -21.14 15.12
N LEU A 174 29.20 -20.17 14.53
CA LEU A 174 29.31 -18.78 14.98
C LEU A 174 28.30 -17.85 14.29
N THR A 175 27.89 -18.17 13.06
CA THR A 175 26.91 -17.39 12.28
C THR A 175 25.46 -17.64 12.67
N LEU A 176 25.06 -18.87 13.02
CA LEU A 176 23.66 -19.19 13.35
C LEU A 176 23.08 -18.38 14.52
N PRO A 177 23.83 -18.09 15.61
CA PRO A 177 23.39 -17.15 16.65
C PRO A 177 23.10 -15.74 16.12
N ILE A 178 23.89 -15.26 15.15
CA ILE A 178 23.69 -13.95 14.51
C ILE A 178 22.42 -13.98 13.65
N ALA A 179 22.26 -15.00 12.80
CA ALA A 179 21.06 -15.20 11.97
C ALA A 179 19.78 -15.24 12.82
N SER A 180 19.80 -16.02 13.90
CA SER A 180 18.65 -16.16 14.82
C SER A 180 18.31 -14.84 15.55
N TYR A 181 19.30 -14.00 15.85
CA TYR A 181 19.07 -12.68 16.46
C TYR A 181 18.46 -11.67 15.48
N LEU A 182 18.71 -11.85 14.18
CA LEU A 182 18.22 -11.02 13.07
C LEU A 182 16.96 -11.59 12.38
N GLY A 183 16.35 -12.64 12.95
CA GLY A 183 15.17 -13.31 12.37
C GLY A 183 15.41 -14.06 11.06
N ILE A 184 16.68 -14.27 10.67
CA ILE A 184 17.05 -14.90 9.40
C ILE A 184 16.98 -16.43 9.54
N PRO A 185 16.26 -17.15 8.65
CA PRO A 185 16.18 -18.61 8.67
C PRO A 185 17.56 -19.29 8.50
N LYS A 186 17.78 -20.41 9.20
CA LYS A 186 19.06 -21.16 9.17
C LYS A 186 19.40 -21.70 7.77
N GLU A 187 18.39 -21.97 6.96
CA GLU A 187 18.46 -22.41 5.56
C GLU A 187 18.95 -21.32 4.59
N ASN A 188 18.96 -20.06 5.04
CA ASN A 188 19.51 -18.90 4.33
C ASN A 188 20.95 -18.57 4.77
N VAL A 189 21.59 -19.42 5.60
CA VAL A 189 22.97 -19.23 6.08
C VAL A 189 23.93 -20.14 5.31
N PHE A 190 24.72 -19.53 4.43
CA PHE A 190 25.83 -20.15 3.72
C PHE A 190 27.13 -19.76 4.44
N ALA A 191 27.73 -20.73 5.12
CA ALA A 191 28.97 -20.59 5.87
C ALA A 191 29.61 -21.96 6.04
N ASN A 192 30.92 -22.01 6.29
CA ASN A 192 31.66 -23.25 6.50
C ASN A 192 31.20 -23.96 7.77
N ARG A 193 31.41 -25.27 7.89
CA ARG A 193 30.91 -26.04 9.03
C ARG A 193 32.02 -26.75 9.79
N MET A 194 32.09 -26.54 11.10
CA MET A 194 33.03 -27.26 11.95
C MET A 194 32.69 -28.75 11.98
N ASN A 195 33.67 -29.60 11.65
CA ASN A 195 33.55 -31.05 11.75
C ASN A 195 34.02 -31.52 13.13
N TRP A 196 33.16 -32.28 13.80
CA TRP A 196 33.37 -32.75 15.16
C TRP A 196 33.56 -34.27 15.17
N GLN A 197 34.49 -34.74 15.98
CA GLN A 197 34.45 -36.11 16.49
C GLN A 197 33.25 -36.23 17.44
N TRP A 198 32.54 -37.34 17.32
CA TRP A 198 31.40 -37.69 18.18
C TRP A 198 31.79 -38.83 19.12
N ASP A 199 31.15 -38.86 20.28
CA ASP A 199 31.24 -39.92 21.26
C ASP A 199 30.08 -40.92 21.05
N ASP A 200 30.42 -42.19 20.80
CA ASP A 200 29.45 -43.22 20.40
C ASP A 200 28.50 -43.66 21.53
N GLU A 201 28.86 -43.43 22.80
CA GLU A 201 28.02 -43.79 23.95
C GLU A 201 27.00 -42.70 24.31
N THR A 202 27.39 -41.43 24.18
CA THR A 202 26.57 -40.26 24.56
C THR A 202 25.92 -39.56 23.37
N GLY A 203 26.38 -39.80 22.14
CA GLY A 203 25.91 -39.12 20.93
C GLY A 203 26.28 -37.63 20.89
N MET A 204 27.28 -37.21 21.66
CA MET A 204 27.69 -35.80 21.79
C MET A 204 28.99 -35.50 21.02
N PRO A 205 29.15 -34.29 20.47
CA PRO A 205 30.42 -33.87 19.86
C PRO A 205 31.44 -33.57 20.95
N THR A 206 32.70 -33.99 20.75
CA THR A 206 33.77 -33.93 21.77
C THR A 206 34.96 -33.08 21.36
N LYS A 207 35.52 -33.32 20.17
CA LYS A 207 36.73 -32.65 19.66
C LYS A 207 36.53 -32.13 18.23
N LEU A 208 37.08 -30.96 17.93
CA LEU A 208 37.21 -30.47 16.55
C LEU A 208 38.20 -31.35 15.75
N VAL A 209 37.86 -31.67 14.51
CA VAL A 209 38.68 -32.50 13.59
C VAL A 209 38.88 -31.89 12.20
N GLY A 210 38.56 -30.61 12.03
CA GLY A 210 38.62 -29.89 10.75
C GLY A 210 37.26 -29.28 10.40
N PHE A 211 36.96 -29.16 9.10
CA PHE A 211 35.69 -28.58 8.61
C PHE A 211 35.16 -29.25 7.34
N ASP A 212 33.90 -28.97 6.99
CA ASP A 212 33.23 -29.50 5.81
C ASP A 212 33.67 -28.78 4.52
N VAL A 213 34.64 -29.38 3.84
CA VAL A 213 35.19 -28.90 2.55
C VAL A 213 34.21 -29.04 1.37
N SER A 214 32.98 -29.55 1.57
CA SER A 214 31.93 -29.56 0.53
C SER A 214 31.04 -28.30 0.53
N GLU A 215 31.16 -27.46 1.56
CA GLU A 215 30.51 -26.15 1.63
C GLU A 215 31.18 -25.16 0.65
N PRO A 216 30.42 -24.32 -0.08
CA PRO A 216 30.99 -23.46 -1.14
C PRO A 216 32.08 -22.52 -0.65
N THR A 217 31.86 -21.96 0.53
CA THR A 217 32.66 -20.93 1.20
C THR A 217 34.00 -21.43 1.74
N ALA A 218 34.31 -22.72 1.57
CA ALA A 218 35.63 -23.30 1.82
C ALA A 218 36.62 -22.94 0.69
N HIS A 219 36.09 -22.57 -0.48
CA HIS A 219 36.83 -22.45 -1.74
C HIS A 219 36.81 -21.02 -2.29
N ASN A 220 37.79 -20.72 -3.14
CA ASN A 220 37.80 -19.49 -3.94
C ASN A 220 36.52 -19.38 -4.78
N GLN A 221 35.99 -18.17 -4.96
CA GLN A 221 34.65 -17.91 -5.54
C GLN A 221 33.49 -18.59 -4.79
N GLY A 222 33.68 -19.04 -3.54
CA GLY A 222 32.65 -19.69 -2.74
C GLY A 222 31.37 -18.87 -2.56
N LYS A 223 31.49 -17.53 -2.48
CA LYS A 223 30.34 -16.61 -2.40
C LYS A 223 29.54 -16.57 -3.72
N VAL A 224 30.20 -16.61 -4.89
CA VAL A 224 29.55 -16.79 -6.21
C VAL A 224 28.74 -18.09 -6.24
N GLN A 225 29.36 -19.19 -5.81
CA GLN A 225 28.72 -20.51 -5.81
C GLN A 225 27.52 -20.58 -4.84
N ALA A 226 27.59 -19.89 -3.69
CA ALA A 226 26.45 -19.76 -2.78
C ALA A 226 25.28 -18.99 -3.44
N ILE A 227 25.53 -17.87 -4.12
CA ILE A 227 24.50 -17.11 -4.84
C ILE A 227 23.91 -17.93 -6.00
N ALA A 228 24.73 -18.68 -6.74
CA ALA A 228 24.24 -19.60 -7.76
C ALA A 228 23.31 -20.69 -7.16
N ARG A 229 23.66 -21.26 -5.99
CA ARG A 229 22.78 -22.20 -5.24
C ARG A 229 21.50 -21.51 -4.74
N ILE A 230 21.53 -20.22 -4.40
CA ILE A 230 20.35 -19.44 -4.01
C ILE A 230 19.40 -19.28 -5.21
N ARG A 231 19.91 -18.82 -6.38
CA ARG A 231 19.13 -18.66 -7.62
C ARG A 231 18.58 -19.99 -8.17
N GLN A 232 19.24 -21.12 -7.89
CA GLN A 232 18.74 -22.46 -8.23
C GLN A 232 17.59 -22.92 -7.33
N ARG A 233 17.57 -22.50 -6.06
CA ARG A 233 16.49 -22.82 -5.10
C ARG A 233 15.26 -21.94 -5.30
N ASN A 234 15.48 -20.65 -5.51
CA ASN A 234 14.45 -19.62 -5.63
C ASN A 234 14.69 -18.78 -6.89
N PRO A 235 13.68 -18.59 -7.77
CA PRO A 235 13.84 -17.88 -9.05
C PRO A 235 13.87 -16.35 -8.87
N TYR A 236 14.86 -15.86 -8.11
CA TYR A 236 15.12 -14.43 -7.95
C TYR A 236 15.72 -13.84 -9.22
N ASN A 237 15.08 -12.79 -9.74
CA ASN A 237 15.58 -12.02 -10.86
C ASN A 237 16.79 -11.19 -10.41
N THR A 238 16.64 -10.51 -9.27
CA THR A 238 17.61 -9.55 -8.76
C THR A 238 18.18 -10.00 -7.40
N VAL A 239 19.49 -10.17 -7.31
CA VAL A 239 20.22 -10.48 -6.07
C VAL A 239 21.31 -9.43 -5.85
N VAL A 240 21.35 -8.80 -4.68
CA VAL A 240 22.39 -7.84 -4.30
C VAL A 240 23.36 -8.49 -3.30
N MET A 241 24.65 -8.21 -3.41
CA MET A 241 25.66 -8.57 -2.42
C MET A 241 26.13 -7.34 -1.64
N ILE A 242 26.28 -7.48 -0.32
CA ILE A 242 26.77 -6.44 0.59
C ILE A 242 27.89 -7.03 1.45
N GLY A 243 29.07 -6.40 1.43
CA GLY A 243 30.26 -6.89 2.14
C GLY A 243 31.44 -5.91 2.10
N ASP A 244 32.41 -6.06 2.99
CA ASP A 244 33.65 -5.25 3.00
C ASP A 244 34.82 -5.94 2.28
N GLY A 245 34.73 -7.24 2.01
CA GLY A 245 35.82 -8.09 1.53
C GLY A 245 35.99 -8.18 0.01
N ILE A 246 37.15 -8.71 -0.42
CA ILE A 246 37.44 -8.98 -1.84
C ILE A 246 36.57 -10.11 -2.39
N THR A 247 36.25 -11.12 -1.57
CA THR A 247 35.39 -12.26 -1.95
C THR A 247 33.93 -11.86 -2.22
N ASP A 248 33.53 -10.67 -1.76
CA ASP A 248 32.21 -10.07 -1.94
C ASP A 248 32.12 -9.30 -3.26
N LEU A 249 33.21 -8.60 -3.62
CA LEU A 249 33.37 -8.00 -4.94
C LEU A 249 33.42 -9.09 -6.04
N GLU A 250 34.16 -10.18 -5.81
CA GLU A 250 34.18 -11.37 -6.69
C GLU A 250 32.77 -11.93 -6.94
N ALA A 251 31.84 -11.78 -5.98
CA ALA A 251 30.49 -12.32 -6.02
C ALA A 251 29.60 -11.73 -7.15
N VAL A 252 30.02 -10.63 -7.79
CA VAL A 252 29.34 -10.00 -8.94
C VAL A 252 30.13 -10.13 -10.25
N GLN A 253 31.45 -10.35 -10.19
CA GLN A 253 32.31 -10.43 -11.36
C GLN A 253 32.15 -11.72 -12.20
N THR A 254 31.33 -12.68 -11.75
CA THR A 254 31.19 -14.02 -12.35
C THR A 254 29.74 -14.36 -12.71
N THR A 255 29.52 -14.98 -13.87
CA THR A 255 28.20 -15.41 -14.35
C THR A 255 27.50 -16.34 -13.34
N GLY A 256 26.32 -15.94 -12.87
CA GLY A 256 25.54 -16.65 -11.84
C GLY A 256 25.65 -16.06 -10.43
N GLY A 257 26.50 -15.05 -10.23
CA GLY A 257 26.60 -14.26 -9.00
C GLY A 257 25.44 -13.29 -8.76
N ALA A 258 25.71 -12.23 -7.98
CA ALA A 258 24.79 -11.10 -7.76
C ALA A 258 24.81 -10.10 -8.93
N ASP A 259 23.81 -9.22 -8.99
CA ASP A 259 23.64 -8.20 -10.04
C ASP A 259 24.17 -6.81 -9.65
N LEU A 260 24.58 -6.65 -8.38
CA LEU A 260 25.09 -5.41 -7.80
C LEU A 260 25.92 -5.74 -6.55
N PHE A 261 27.10 -5.13 -6.42
CA PHE A 261 27.89 -5.20 -5.19
C PHE A 261 27.97 -3.84 -4.50
N ILE A 262 27.49 -3.80 -3.25
CA ILE A 262 27.58 -2.66 -2.35
C ILE A 262 28.69 -2.94 -1.35
N GLY A 263 29.81 -2.22 -1.48
CA GLY A 263 30.90 -2.33 -0.54
C GLY A 263 30.58 -1.61 0.78
N SER A 264 30.83 -2.27 1.91
CA SER A 264 30.68 -1.67 3.24
C SER A 264 32.01 -1.14 3.75
N GLY A 265 31.98 0.10 4.26
CA GLY A 265 33.05 0.75 5.04
C GLY A 265 32.62 1.04 6.48
N VAL A 266 31.50 0.48 6.94
CA VAL A 266 30.87 0.76 8.24
C VAL A 266 31.74 0.31 9.43
N VAL A 267 32.54 -0.73 9.25
CA VAL A 267 33.47 -1.27 10.28
C VAL A 267 34.92 -1.09 9.86
N VAL A 268 35.27 -1.41 8.60
CA VAL A 268 36.62 -1.33 8.07
C VAL A 268 36.57 -0.87 6.60
N GLU A 269 37.42 0.09 6.22
CA GLU A 269 37.59 0.45 4.81
C GLU A 269 38.65 -0.45 4.15
N ARG A 270 38.36 -0.99 2.97
CA ARG A 270 39.32 -1.71 2.13
C ARG A 270 39.52 -0.96 0.80
N PRO A 271 40.59 -0.15 0.62
CA PRO A 271 40.74 0.75 -0.55
C PRO A 271 40.79 0.09 -1.93
N ALA A 272 41.00 -1.22 -2.04
CA ALA A 272 40.80 -1.96 -3.29
C ALA A 272 39.30 -2.11 -3.59
N VAL A 273 38.58 -2.77 -2.67
CA VAL A 273 37.13 -3.01 -2.72
C VAL A 273 36.35 -1.71 -2.90
N ALA A 274 36.72 -0.66 -2.16
CA ALA A 274 36.01 0.62 -2.17
C ALA A 274 36.05 1.36 -3.52
N ARG A 275 37.13 1.20 -4.31
CA ARG A 275 37.24 1.80 -5.66
C ARG A 275 36.49 0.99 -6.72
N GLU A 276 36.45 -0.33 -6.58
CA GLU A 276 35.86 -1.22 -7.57
C GLU A 276 34.35 -1.42 -7.39
N ALA A 277 33.84 -1.43 -6.14
CA ALA A 277 32.43 -1.62 -5.82
C ALA A 277 31.49 -0.69 -6.60
N ASP A 278 30.30 -1.17 -6.99
CA ASP A 278 29.32 -0.38 -7.75
C ASP A 278 28.80 0.83 -6.95
N TRP A 279 28.73 0.64 -5.63
CA TRP A 279 28.45 1.66 -4.62
C TRP A 279 29.22 1.32 -3.35
N TYR A 280 29.72 2.33 -2.64
CA TYR A 280 30.38 2.18 -1.34
C TYR A 280 29.66 2.99 -0.25
N VAL A 281 29.40 2.40 0.92
CA VAL A 281 28.68 3.06 2.03
C VAL A 281 29.46 3.03 3.35
N TYR A 282 29.42 4.15 4.07
CA TYR A 282 29.99 4.27 5.42
C TYR A 282 28.92 4.28 6.54
N ASP A 283 27.64 4.36 6.16
CA ASP A 283 26.48 4.33 7.06
C ASP A 283 25.36 3.52 6.40
N TYR A 284 24.84 2.48 7.06
CA TYR A 284 23.72 1.70 6.52
C TYR A 284 22.42 2.49 6.39
N ALA A 285 22.31 3.67 7.02
CA ALA A 285 21.19 4.57 6.75
C ALA A 285 21.26 5.24 5.35
N ASP A 286 22.40 5.20 4.64
CA ASP A 286 22.44 5.53 3.20
C ASP A 286 21.67 4.49 2.38
N LEU A 287 21.76 3.21 2.75
CA LEU A 287 20.97 2.13 2.15
C LEU A 287 19.49 2.25 2.51
N LEU A 288 19.16 2.64 3.75
CA LEU A 288 17.78 2.88 4.17
C LEU A 288 17.11 4.01 3.38
N ARG A 289 17.72 5.21 3.40
CA ARG A 289 17.17 6.45 2.80
C ARG A 289 16.95 6.36 1.28
N THR A 290 17.57 5.38 0.62
CA THR A 290 17.53 5.18 -0.84
C THR A 290 16.62 4.04 -1.29
N MET A 291 16.09 3.20 -0.38
CA MET A 291 15.12 2.15 -0.71
C MET A 291 13.88 2.71 -1.41
N GLN A 292 13.07 1.83 -2.00
CA GLN A 292 11.79 2.23 -2.57
C GLN A 292 10.87 2.73 -1.46
N ARG A 293 10.33 3.92 -1.65
CA ARG A 293 9.25 4.52 -0.85
C ARG A 293 8.06 4.79 -1.77
N TYR A 294 6.86 4.46 -1.32
CA TYR A 294 5.64 4.61 -2.12
C TYR A 294 4.94 5.93 -1.79
N SER A 295 4.76 6.77 -2.79
CA SER A 295 3.98 8.01 -2.70
C SER A 295 2.50 7.75 -3.01
N VAL A 296 1.60 8.40 -2.26
CA VAL A 296 0.15 8.13 -2.32
C VAL A 296 -0.62 9.36 -2.80
N ALA A 297 -1.49 9.16 -3.79
CA ALA A 297 -2.38 10.19 -4.32
C ALA A 297 -3.86 9.81 -4.14
N MET A 298 -4.62 10.66 -3.45
CA MET A 298 -6.06 10.52 -3.27
C MET A 298 -6.82 11.29 -4.36
N VAL A 299 -7.47 10.58 -5.28
CA VAL A 299 -8.29 11.15 -6.35
C VAL A 299 -9.73 11.34 -5.85
N GLY A 300 -9.94 12.40 -5.08
CA GLY A 300 -11.25 12.89 -4.62
C GLY A 300 -11.20 13.55 -3.24
N SER A 301 -12.19 14.41 -2.96
CA SER A 301 -12.25 15.23 -1.72
C SER A 301 -13.62 15.20 -1.01
N GLY A 302 -14.46 14.21 -1.33
CA GLY A 302 -15.74 14.01 -0.64
C GLY A 302 -15.57 13.32 0.73
N ALA A 303 -16.65 13.24 1.51
CA ALA A 303 -16.63 12.73 2.90
C ALA A 303 -15.85 11.42 3.10
N TRP A 304 -16.04 10.43 2.21
CA TRP A 304 -15.34 9.15 2.29
C TRP A 304 -13.88 9.24 1.83
N ALA A 305 -13.57 10.12 0.87
CA ALA A 305 -12.19 10.36 0.43
C ALA A 305 -11.37 11.06 1.52
N CYS A 306 -11.98 11.97 2.28
CA CYS A 306 -11.35 12.61 3.44
C CYS A 306 -11.11 11.62 4.59
N ALA A 307 -12.10 10.77 4.93
CA ALA A 307 -11.90 9.70 5.92
C ALA A 307 -10.81 8.72 5.49
N ALA A 308 -10.76 8.36 4.21
CA ALA A 308 -9.72 7.52 3.63
C ALA A 308 -8.34 8.20 3.66
N ALA A 309 -8.25 9.48 3.27
CA ALA A 309 -7.00 10.26 3.30
C ALA A 309 -6.44 10.37 4.72
N ARG A 310 -7.30 10.58 5.74
CA ARG A 310 -6.90 10.56 7.15
C ARG A 310 -6.30 9.22 7.58
N MET A 311 -6.90 8.09 7.18
CA MET A 311 -6.36 6.76 7.52
C MET A 311 -5.02 6.49 6.84
N ILE A 312 -4.85 6.94 5.60
CA ILE A 312 -3.59 6.87 4.86
C ILE A 312 -2.54 7.74 5.55
N ALA A 313 -2.85 9.02 5.81
CA ALA A 313 -1.98 9.96 6.51
C ALA A 313 -1.47 9.42 7.85
N GLN A 314 -2.35 8.84 8.67
CA GLN A 314 -2.00 8.17 9.93
C GLN A 314 -1.14 6.89 9.79
N ASN A 315 -0.94 6.39 8.57
CA ASN A 315 -0.12 5.22 8.22
C ASN A 315 1.10 5.60 7.36
N THR A 316 1.16 6.82 6.82
CA THR A 316 2.30 7.36 6.06
C THR A 316 3.09 8.42 6.82
N GLU A 317 2.59 8.91 7.97
CA GLU A 317 3.27 9.85 8.88
C GLU A 317 4.68 9.35 9.24
N VAL A 318 5.70 10.10 8.78
CA VAL A 318 7.11 9.65 8.78
C VAL A 318 7.85 10.11 10.04
N ASP A 319 8.26 9.15 10.87
CA ASP A 319 9.24 9.34 11.95
C ASP A 319 10.60 8.67 11.62
N ASP A 320 10.69 7.78 10.63
CA ASP A 320 11.91 7.00 10.32
C ASP A 320 12.43 7.19 8.88
N ALA A 321 13.75 7.22 8.75
CA ALA A 321 14.45 7.10 7.46
C ALA A 321 14.18 5.74 6.77
N ALA A 322 13.75 4.74 7.53
CA ALA A 322 13.41 3.40 7.11
C ALA A 322 11.97 3.25 6.55
N ASP A 323 11.13 4.29 6.60
CA ASP A 323 9.69 4.20 6.27
C ASP A 323 9.40 3.82 4.81
N GLU A 324 8.40 2.97 4.62
CA GLU A 324 8.01 2.39 3.31
C GLU A 324 7.18 3.34 2.45
N PHE A 325 6.59 4.37 3.05
CA PHE A 325 5.77 5.37 2.37
C PHE A 325 6.43 6.75 2.39
N VAL A 326 5.94 7.66 1.55
CA VAL A 326 6.25 9.09 1.60
C VAL A 326 5.19 9.78 2.46
N ASP A 327 5.61 10.75 3.29
CA ASP A 327 4.74 11.48 4.22
C ASP A 327 3.56 12.16 3.51
N ASP A 328 3.87 13.01 2.52
CA ASP A 328 2.91 13.76 1.70
C ASP A 328 1.83 12.87 1.06
N VAL A 329 0.60 12.95 1.58
CA VAL A 329 -0.59 12.39 0.94
C VAL A 329 -1.22 13.46 0.05
N ARG A 330 -0.93 13.44 -1.26
CA ARG A 330 -1.49 14.41 -2.23
C ARG A 330 -2.97 14.10 -2.49
N MET A 331 -3.88 14.92 -1.96
CA MET A 331 -5.32 14.80 -2.20
C MET A 331 -5.76 15.76 -3.31
N TRP A 332 -6.24 15.22 -4.44
CA TRP A 332 -6.91 16.01 -5.45
C TRP A 332 -8.26 16.53 -4.94
N VAL A 333 -8.39 17.84 -4.90
CA VAL A 333 -9.61 18.57 -4.55
C VAL A 333 -10.13 19.25 -5.79
N PHE A 334 -11.37 18.93 -6.22
CA PHE A 334 -12.04 19.76 -7.21
C PHE A 334 -12.26 21.16 -6.63
N GLU A 335 -11.73 22.19 -7.30
CA GLU A 335 -11.62 23.51 -6.71
C GLU A 335 -12.98 24.22 -6.61
N GLU A 336 -13.27 24.75 -5.42
CA GLU A 336 -14.54 25.38 -5.08
C GLU A 336 -14.32 26.57 -4.13
N ASP A 337 -15.12 27.62 -4.30
CA ASP A 337 -15.13 28.76 -3.39
C ASP A 337 -16.02 28.45 -2.16
N VAL A 338 -15.41 28.51 -0.98
CA VAL A 338 -16.08 28.33 0.33
C VAL A 338 -15.76 29.55 1.19
N GLU A 339 -16.79 30.28 1.60
CA GLU A 339 -16.67 31.50 2.43
C GLU A 339 -15.71 32.57 1.86
N GLY A 340 -15.54 32.60 0.54
CA GLY A 340 -14.67 33.55 -0.17
C GLY A 340 -13.21 33.10 -0.31
N LYS A 341 -12.87 31.88 0.12
CA LYS A 341 -11.56 31.24 -0.06
C LYS A 341 -11.65 30.00 -0.96
N LYS A 342 -10.51 29.56 -1.48
CA LYS A 342 -10.41 28.26 -2.16
C LYS A 342 -10.43 27.11 -1.16
N LEU A 343 -11.14 26.04 -1.49
CA LEU A 343 -11.24 24.86 -0.63
C LEU A 343 -9.87 24.19 -0.41
N THR A 344 -8.98 24.27 -1.41
CA THR A 344 -7.57 23.87 -1.28
C THR A 344 -6.80 24.70 -0.25
N GLU A 345 -6.94 26.04 -0.27
CA GLU A 345 -6.32 26.95 0.70
C GLU A 345 -6.79 26.64 2.12
N ILE A 346 -8.09 26.41 2.32
CA ILE A 346 -8.65 26.05 3.63
C ILE A 346 -8.04 24.73 4.11
N ILE A 347 -8.12 23.65 3.32
CA ILE A 347 -7.61 22.34 3.74
C ILE A 347 -6.10 22.41 4.06
N ASN A 348 -5.30 23.12 3.25
CA ASN A 348 -3.86 23.29 3.48
C ASN A 348 -3.48 24.24 4.64
N THR A 349 -4.45 24.94 5.26
CA THR A 349 -4.19 25.85 6.38
C THR A 349 -4.92 25.48 7.67
N THR A 350 -5.93 24.61 7.60
CA THR A 350 -6.72 24.16 8.76
C THR A 350 -6.81 22.64 8.88
N HIS A 351 -6.12 21.87 8.01
CA HIS A 351 -6.11 20.40 7.95
C HIS A 351 -7.49 19.74 8.03
N THR A 352 -8.52 20.43 7.55
CA THR A 352 -9.93 20.07 7.71
C THR A 352 -10.71 20.43 6.45
N ASN A 353 -11.68 19.59 6.07
CA ASN A 353 -12.56 19.87 4.93
C ASN A 353 -13.95 20.29 5.46
N PRO A 354 -14.22 21.60 5.63
CA PRO A 354 -15.42 22.08 6.31
C PRO A 354 -16.72 21.76 5.56
N LYS A 355 -16.65 21.51 4.25
CA LYS A 355 -17.81 21.24 3.40
C LYS A 355 -18.21 19.77 3.39
N TYR A 356 -17.24 18.86 3.28
CA TYR A 356 -17.49 17.43 3.10
C TYR A 356 -17.14 16.56 4.30
N PHE A 357 -16.27 17.01 5.19
CA PHE A 357 -15.85 16.27 6.39
C PHE A 357 -15.69 17.19 7.63
N PRO A 358 -16.72 17.98 7.99
CA PRO A 358 -16.63 18.98 9.06
C PRO A 358 -16.37 18.36 10.43
N GLY A 359 -15.48 18.99 11.20
CA GLY A 359 -15.16 18.60 12.57
C GLY A 359 -14.14 17.46 12.70
N PHE A 360 -13.55 16.99 11.59
CA PHE A 360 -12.54 15.95 11.57
C PHE A 360 -11.25 16.46 10.91
N ASP A 361 -10.16 16.40 11.67
CA ASP A 361 -8.79 16.65 11.17
C ASP A 361 -8.37 15.56 10.17
N LEU A 362 -7.52 15.91 9.20
CA LEU A 362 -7.04 15.04 8.13
C LEU A 362 -5.61 14.53 8.35
N GLY A 363 -4.83 15.15 9.23
CA GLY A 363 -3.37 14.97 9.33
C GLY A 363 -2.60 16.15 8.72
N PRO A 364 -1.42 16.51 9.29
CA PRO A 364 -0.60 17.63 8.81
C PRO A 364 0.00 17.40 7.42
N ASN A 365 0.22 16.13 7.07
CA ASN A 365 0.81 15.64 5.82
C ASN A 365 -0.19 15.45 4.66
N VAL A 366 -1.48 15.76 4.85
CA VAL A 366 -2.47 15.77 3.74
C VAL A 366 -2.40 17.08 2.97
N VAL A 367 -1.91 17.01 1.74
CA VAL A 367 -1.72 18.18 0.85
C VAL A 367 -2.85 18.24 -0.18
N ALA A 368 -3.72 19.24 -0.09
CA ALA A 368 -4.78 19.50 -1.07
C ALA A 368 -4.25 20.16 -2.35
N VAL A 369 -4.50 19.52 -3.49
CA VAL A 369 -4.01 19.94 -4.82
C VAL A 369 -5.20 20.15 -5.77
N PRO A 370 -5.35 21.32 -6.44
CA PRO A 370 -6.50 21.58 -7.33
C PRO A 370 -6.38 20.87 -8.69
N ASN A 371 -5.16 20.70 -9.20
CA ASN A 371 -4.90 20.03 -10.47
C ASN A 371 -4.71 18.52 -10.25
N ILE A 372 -5.53 17.71 -10.92
CA ILE A 372 -5.48 16.26 -10.80
C ILE A 372 -4.19 15.64 -11.37
N VAL A 373 -3.55 16.29 -12.35
CA VAL A 373 -2.29 15.81 -12.94
C VAL A 373 -1.17 15.96 -11.92
N ASP A 374 -1.02 17.14 -11.34
CA ASP A 374 0.04 17.46 -10.35
C ASP A 374 -0.13 16.62 -9.07
N ALA A 375 -1.38 16.27 -8.74
CA ALA A 375 -1.69 15.37 -7.62
C ALA A 375 -1.20 13.93 -7.83
N VAL A 376 -1.17 13.41 -9.08
CA VAL A 376 -0.81 12.00 -9.37
C VAL A 376 0.53 11.81 -10.10
N ALA A 377 1.20 12.88 -10.53
CA ALA A 377 2.34 12.83 -11.45
C ALA A 377 3.44 11.83 -11.02
N ASP A 378 3.82 11.87 -9.74
CA ASP A 378 4.88 11.05 -9.16
C ASP A 378 4.35 9.81 -8.42
N ALA A 379 3.02 9.63 -8.36
CA ALA A 379 2.34 8.74 -7.43
C ALA A 379 2.57 7.25 -7.76
N ASP A 380 2.95 6.47 -6.76
CA ASP A 380 3.06 5.02 -6.87
C ASP A 380 1.73 4.30 -6.58
N LEU A 381 0.93 4.87 -5.68
CA LEU A 381 -0.36 4.32 -5.23
C LEU A 381 -1.47 5.37 -5.43
N ILE A 382 -2.44 5.06 -6.30
CA ILE A 382 -3.51 5.99 -6.70
C ILE A 382 -4.87 5.51 -6.18
N VAL A 383 -5.49 6.30 -5.30
CA VAL A 383 -6.73 5.96 -4.60
C VAL A 383 -7.90 6.72 -5.22
N PHE A 384 -8.74 6.05 -6.01
CA PHE A 384 -9.92 6.67 -6.65
C PHE A 384 -11.13 6.67 -5.70
N CYS A 385 -11.56 7.86 -5.27
CA CYS A 385 -12.70 8.03 -4.34
C CYS A 385 -13.64 9.20 -4.71
N ALA A 386 -13.82 9.48 -6.00
CA ALA A 386 -14.79 10.44 -6.52
C ALA A 386 -16.13 9.76 -6.93
N PRO A 387 -17.28 10.47 -6.93
CA PRO A 387 -18.56 9.90 -7.38
C PRO A 387 -18.48 9.32 -8.81
N HIS A 388 -19.04 8.11 -9.01
CA HIS A 388 -18.84 7.29 -10.22
C HIS A 388 -19.11 8.02 -11.54
N GLN A 389 -20.10 8.92 -11.57
CA GLN A 389 -20.48 9.68 -12.76
C GLN A 389 -19.36 10.58 -13.31
N PHE A 390 -18.41 11.00 -12.47
CA PHE A 390 -17.28 11.83 -12.88
C PHE A 390 -16.04 11.03 -13.28
N LEU A 391 -15.91 9.77 -12.83
CA LEU A 391 -14.67 9.01 -12.94
C LEU A 391 -14.23 8.74 -14.39
N HIS A 392 -15.15 8.67 -15.34
CA HIS A 392 -14.77 8.55 -16.76
C HIS A 392 -14.04 9.79 -17.30
N HIS A 393 -14.46 10.98 -16.87
CA HIS A 393 -13.82 12.23 -17.28
C HIS A 393 -12.47 12.40 -16.56
N ILE A 394 -12.43 12.09 -15.26
CA ILE A 394 -11.20 12.01 -14.44
C ILE A 394 -10.16 11.09 -15.09
N CYS A 395 -10.51 9.84 -15.40
CA CYS A 395 -9.59 8.91 -16.06
C CYS A 395 -9.10 9.45 -17.41
N LYS A 396 -9.98 10.09 -18.20
CA LYS A 396 -9.58 10.73 -19.47
C LYS A 396 -8.55 11.84 -19.30
N GLN A 397 -8.55 12.58 -18.19
CA GLN A 397 -7.53 13.62 -17.93
C GLN A 397 -6.14 13.03 -17.62
N LEU A 398 -6.08 11.79 -17.13
CA LEU A 398 -4.87 11.11 -16.64
C LEU A 398 -4.22 10.14 -17.64
N VAL A 399 -4.84 9.90 -18.81
CA VAL A 399 -4.27 9.04 -19.86
C VAL A 399 -2.88 9.55 -20.26
N GLY A 400 -1.87 8.70 -20.11
CA GLY A 400 -0.47 9.03 -20.43
C GLY A 400 0.23 9.97 -19.44
N LYS A 401 -0.35 10.20 -18.25
CA LYS A 401 0.19 11.12 -17.21
C LYS A 401 0.35 10.46 -15.83
N ILE A 402 0.37 9.14 -15.79
CA ILE A 402 0.58 8.35 -14.57
C ILE A 402 1.95 7.68 -14.67
N LYS A 403 2.66 7.62 -13.54
CA LYS A 403 3.94 6.95 -13.36
C LYS A 403 3.89 5.48 -13.83
N PRO A 404 4.79 5.04 -14.73
CA PRO A 404 4.87 3.64 -15.14
C PRO A 404 5.07 2.72 -13.94
N GLY A 405 4.23 1.69 -13.82
CA GLY A 405 4.26 0.74 -12.70
C GLY A 405 3.45 1.15 -11.46
N ALA A 406 2.79 2.32 -11.46
CA ALA A 406 1.85 2.69 -10.39
C ALA A 406 0.67 1.70 -10.30
N ALA A 407 0.18 1.47 -9.08
CA ALA A 407 -1.02 0.67 -8.82
C ALA A 407 -2.20 1.57 -8.41
N ALA A 408 -3.43 1.12 -8.68
CA ALA A 408 -4.63 1.83 -8.28
C ALA A 408 -5.53 1.02 -7.33
N ILE A 409 -6.37 1.73 -6.57
CA ILE A 409 -7.48 1.16 -5.83
C ILE A 409 -8.74 2.03 -5.96
N SER A 410 -9.90 1.41 -6.20
CA SER A 410 -11.20 2.11 -6.25
C SER A 410 -11.97 1.94 -4.95
N LEU A 411 -12.27 3.05 -4.28
CA LEU A 411 -13.21 3.17 -3.16
C LEU A 411 -14.61 3.56 -3.66
N THR A 412 -14.76 3.82 -4.96
CA THR A 412 -16.00 4.33 -5.55
C THR A 412 -17.00 3.22 -5.81
N LYS A 413 -18.10 3.28 -5.05
CA LYS A 413 -19.28 2.42 -5.20
C LYS A 413 -20.14 2.93 -6.37
N GLY A 414 -20.48 2.06 -7.33
CA GLY A 414 -21.17 2.42 -8.59
C GLY A 414 -20.59 1.70 -9.80
N MET A 415 -21.27 1.79 -10.95
CA MET A 415 -20.77 1.28 -12.23
C MET A 415 -21.04 2.31 -13.34
N ARG A 416 -20.98 1.89 -14.60
CA ARG A 416 -21.52 2.65 -15.74
C ARG A 416 -22.05 1.72 -16.82
N VAL A 417 -23.26 1.96 -17.33
CA VAL A 417 -23.76 1.23 -18.52
C VAL A 417 -23.06 1.74 -19.79
N ARG A 418 -22.91 0.84 -20.76
CA ARG A 418 -22.51 1.10 -22.14
C ARG A 418 -23.36 0.23 -23.09
N PRO A 419 -23.42 0.54 -24.40
CA PRO A 419 -23.95 -0.39 -25.40
C PRO A 419 -23.28 -1.78 -25.34
N GLU A 420 -21.99 -1.84 -25.01
CA GLU A 420 -21.25 -3.10 -24.80
C GLU A 420 -21.66 -3.89 -23.53
N GLY A 421 -22.42 -3.28 -22.61
CA GLY A 421 -22.78 -3.84 -21.30
C GLY A 421 -22.34 -2.97 -20.10
N PRO A 422 -22.53 -3.44 -18.86
CA PRO A 422 -22.00 -2.77 -17.68
C PRO A 422 -20.48 -2.73 -17.69
N GLN A 423 -19.91 -1.61 -17.22
CA GLN A 423 -18.49 -1.46 -16.91
C GLN A 423 -18.35 -1.05 -15.43
N LEU A 424 -17.54 -1.81 -14.69
CA LEU A 424 -17.12 -1.46 -13.34
C LEU A 424 -16.06 -0.35 -13.33
N ILE A 425 -15.86 0.31 -12.18
CA ILE A 425 -14.89 1.39 -12.03
C ILE A 425 -13.47 0.84 -12.11
N SER A 426 -13.17 -0.27 -11.45
CA SER A 426 -11.84 -0.89 -11.53
C SER A 426 -11.51 -1.37 -12.96
N GLN A 427 -12.51 -1.84 -13.71
CA GLN A 427 -12.40 -2.14 -15.14
C GLN A 427 -12.23 -0.87 -16.00
N MET A 428 -12.79 0.27 -15.57
CA MET A 428 -12.63 1.56 -16.24
C MET A 428 -11.22 2.12 -16.05
N VAL A 429 -10.67 2.03 -14.84
CA VAL A 429 -9.28 2.38 -14.51
C VAL A 429 -8.32 1.53 -15.35
N ARG A 430 -8.40 0.19 -15.25
CA ARG A 430 -7.55 -0.73 -16.05
C ARG A 430 -7.60 -0.42 -17.55
N ARG A 431 -8.81 -0.28 -18.13
CA ARG A 431 -9.01 -0.06 -19.58
C ARG A 431 -8.51 1.31 -20.07
N LEU A 432 -8.54 2.36 -19.25
CA LEU A 432 -8.18 3.72 -19.67
C LEU A 432 -6.75 4.13 -19.30
N LEU A 433 -6.21 3.58 -18.21
CA LEU A 433 -4.95 4.02 -17.62
C LEU A 433 -3.82 2.97 -17.72
N GLY A 434 -4.14 1.71 -18.05
CA GLY A 434 -3.14 0.66 -18.26
C GLY A 434 -2.49 0.10 -16.99
N ILE A 435 -3.00 0.47 -15.81
CA ILE A 435 -2.54 0.05 -14.49
C ILE A 435 -3.56 -0.91 -13.85
N ASP A 436 -3.10 -1.82 -12.98
CA ASP A 436 -4.02 -2.68 -12.22
C ASP A 436 -4.81 -1.87 -11.18
N CYS A 437 -6.02 -2.34 -10.84
CA CYS A 437 -6.94 -1.63 -9.96
C CYS A 437 -7.64 -2.57 -8.96
N CYS A 438 -7.14 -2.59 -7.73
CA CYS A 438 -7.83 -3.18 -6.59
C CYS A 438 -9.15 -2.41 -6.29
N VAL A 439 -9.98 -2.94 -5.39
CA VAL A 439 -11.18 -2.24 -4.89
C VAL A 439 -11.25 -2.32 -3.38
N LEU A 440 -11.70 -1.26 -2.70
CA LEU A 440 -11.96 -1.28 -1.25
C LEU A 440 -13.46 -1.12 -0.98
N MET A 441 -14.07 -2.15 -0.43
CA MET A 441 -15.52 -2.27 -0.24
C MET A 441 -15.82 -2.79 1.17
N GLY A 442 -16.92 -2.35 1.78
CA GLY A 442 -17.20 -2.63 3.20
C GLY A 442 -18.12 -1.62 3.87
N ALA A 443 -18.54 -1.93 5.09
CA ALA A 443 -19.56 -1.27 5.91
C ALA A 443 -19.19 0.15 6.43
N ASN A 444 -18.65 0.98 5.53
CA ASN A 444 -17.81 2.11 5.87
C ASN A 444 -18.60 3.43 5.85
N ILE A 445 -19.21 3.80 6.97
CA ILE A 445 -19.84 5.11 7.14
C ILE A 445 -18.76 6.13 7.51
N ALA A 446 -18.48 7.08 6.60
CA ALA A 446 -17.36 8.02 6.72
C ALA A 446 -17.33 8.81 8.04
N THR A 447 -18.49 9.24 8.56
CA THR A 447 -18.58 10.00 9.83
C THR A 447 -18.24 9.18 11.07
N ASP A 448 -18.32 7.86 10.98
CA ASP A 448 -18.12 6.95 12.13
C ASP A 448 -16.66 6.48 12.14
N ILE A 449 -16.08 6.30 10.95
CA ILE A 449 -14.64 6.13 10.76
C ILE A 449 -13.86 7.42 11.09
N GLY A 450 -14.42 8.60 10.82
CA GLY A 450 -13.87 9.88 11.31
C GLY A 450 -13.89 10.02 12.85
N ARG A 451 -14.77 9.28 13.53
CA ARG A 451 -14.82 9.14 15.00
C ARG A 451 -13.97 7.96 15.50
N GLU A 452 -13.20 7.32 14.61
CA GLU A 452 -12.36 6.16 14.88
C GLU A 452 -13.15 4.99 15.51
N GLN A 453 -14.41 4.83 15.10
CA GLN A 453 -15.26 3.72 15.52
C GLN A 453 -14.94 2.46 14.71
N LEU A 454 -14.86 1.33 15.41
CA LEU A 454 -14.48 0.03 14.84
C LEU A 454 -15.33 -0.32 13.62
N SER A 455 -14.66 -0.41 12.47
CA SER A 455 -15.21 -0.70 11.16
C SER A 455 -14.34 -1.73 10.44
N GLU A 456 -14.87 -2.35 9.40
CA GLU A 456 -14.19 -3.41 8.64
C GLU A 456 -14.48 -3.33 7.13
N ALA A 457 -13.47 -3.66 6.33
CA ALA A 457 -13.54 -3.65 4.88
C ALA A 457 -12.74 -4.82 4.27
N VAL A 458 -13.01 -5.10 2.99
CA VAL A 458 -12.15 -5.96 2.16
C VAL A 458 -11.48 -5.15 1.07
N ILE A 459 -10.23 -5.50 0.75
CA ILE A 459 -9.58 -5.15 -0.50
C ILE A 459 -9.74 -6.33 -1.45
N GLY A 460 -10.52 -6.12 -2.51
CA GLY A 460 -10.64 -7.03 -3.64
C GLY A 460 -9.48 -6.83 -4.62
N TYR A 461 -8.78 -7.89 -5.02
CA TYR A 461 -7.56 -7.79 -5.81
C TYR A 461 -7.38 -8.88 -6.88
N ASP A 462 -6.66 -8.55 -7.96
CA ASP A 462 -6.04 -9.52 -8.87
C ASP A 462 -4.53 -9.65 -8.58
N ASN A 463 -3.84 -8.52 -8.35
CA ASN A 463 -2.45 -8.48 -7.89
C ASN A 463 -2.35 -8.43 -6.35
N LEU A 464 -1.75 -9.46 -5.73
CA LEU A 464 -1.58 -9.56 -4.28
C LEU A 464 -0.59 -8.53 -3.72
N ASP A 465 0.50 -8.24 -4.42
CA ASP A 465 1.55 -7.33 -3.91
C ASP A 465 1.00 -5.90 -3.80
N ALA A 466 0.25 -5.46 -4.81
CA ALA A 466 -0.51 -4.21 -4.77
C ALA A 466 -1.55 -4.21 -3.64
N ALA A 467 -2.25 -5.32 -3.42
CA ALA A 467 -3.23 -5.45 -2.35
C ALA A 467 -2.61 -5.33 -0.96
N VAL A 468 -1.43 -5.91 -0.73
CA VAL A 468 -0.67 -5.79 0.53
C VAL A 468 -0.21 -4.35 0.75
N LEU A 469 0.28 -3.64 -0.26
CA LEU A 469 0.62 -2.22 -0.14
C LEU A 469 -0.61 -1.36 0.19
N PHE A 470 -1.76 -1.61 -0.44
CA PHE A 470 -3.00 -0.93 -0.08
C PHE A 470 -3.51 -1.31 1.31
N GLN A 471 -3.32 -2.57 1.76
CA GLN A 471 -3.65 -2.99 3.12
C GLN A 471 -2.81 -2.24 4.15
N LYS A 472 -1.49 -2.09 3.93
CA LYS A 472 -0.60 -1.32 4.82
C LYS A 472 -1.09 0.13 5.03
N ILE A 473 -1.48 0.84 3.96
CA ILE A 473 -1.95 2.23 4.10
C ILE A 473 -3.38 2.38 4.63
N PHE A 474 -4.24 1.35 4.56
CA PHE A 474 -5.62 1.43 5.08
C PHE A 474 -5.84 0.81 6.46
N GLN A 475 -5.06 -0.20 6.85
CA GLN A 475 -5.24 -0.91 8.12
C GLN A 475 -5.00 0.04 9.30
N ARG A 476 -5.98 0.18 10.20
CA ARG A 476 -5.86 0.91 11.48
C ARG A 476 -6.45 0.06 12.62
N PRO A 477 -6.13 0.33 13.91
CA PRO A 477 -6.75 -0.39 15.04
C PRO A 477 -8.29 -0.33 15.03
N TYR A 478 -8.86 0.74 14.49
CA TYR A 478 -10.31 0.96 14.31
C TYR A 478 -10.82 0.63 12.89
N PHE A 479 -9.96 0.28 11.93
CA PHE A 479 -10.35 0.00 10.54
C PHE A 479 -9.64 -1.25 10.03
N ARG A 480 -10.34 -2.39 10.10
CA ARG A 480 -9.77 -3.70 9.78
C ARG A 480 -9.95 -4.01 8.30
N VAL A 481 -8.88 -4.45 7.64
CA VAL A 481 -8.83 -4.68 6.20
C VAL A 481 -8.43 -6.13 5.90
N SER A 482 -9.36 -6.91 5.35
CA SER A 482 -9.10 -8.26 4.85
C SER A 482 -8.78 -8.26 3.34
N LEU A 483 -7.98 -9.21 2.87
CA LEU A 483 -7.66 -9.37 1.45
C LEU A 483 -8.54 -10.44 0.80
N LEU A 484 -9.19 -10.13 -0.33
CA LEU A 484 -10.12 -11.01 -1.03
C LEU A 484 -9.77 -11.16 -2.52
N PRO A 485 -9.47 -12.37 -3.03
CA PRO A 485 -9.25 -12.62 -4.46
C PRO A 485 -10.58 -12.73 -5.24
N ASP A 486 -11.40 -11.67 -5.17
CA ASP A 486 -12.61 -11.45 -5.98
C ASP A 486 -12.95 -9.94 -6.06
N PRO A 487 -12.18 -9.14 -6.82
CA PRO A 487 -12.42 -7.70 -6.96
C PRO A 487 -13.78 -7.41 -7.62
N VAL A 488 -14.18 -8.25 -8.58
CA VAL A 488 -15.44 -8.09 -9.32
C VAL A 488 -16.64 -8.31 -8.40
N GLY A 489 -16.62 -9.36 -7.57
CA GLY A 489 -17.66 -9.63 -6.58
C GLY A 489 -17.77 -8.52 -5.55
N ALA A 490 -16.64 -8.09 -4.99
CA ALA A 490 -16.61 -7.01 -3.99
C ALA A 490 -17.18 -5.69 -4.55
N GLU A 491 -16.79 -5.30 -5.77
CA GLU A 491 -17.25 -4.07 -6.42
C GLU A 491 -18.73 -4.14 -6.84
N MET A 492 -19.22 -5.31 -7.27
CA MET A 492 -20.65 -5.53 -7.53
C MET A 492 -21.48 -5.47 -6.25
N CYS A 493 -21.05 -6.10 -5.16
CA CYS A 493 -21.68 -5.95 -3.84
C CYS A 493 -21.72 -4.48 -3.40
N GLY A 494 -20.59 -3.80 -3.52
CA GLY A 494 -20.43 -2.37 -3.24
C GLY A 494 -21.39 -1.48 -4.04
N THR A 495 -21.71 -1.86 -5.27
CA THR A 495 -22.58 -1.12 -6.19
C THR A 495 -24.07 -1.39 -5.94
N LEU A 496 -24.49 -2.66 -6.01
CA LEU A 496 -25.90 -3.06 -6.10
C LEU A 496 -26.70 -2.81 -4.81
N LYS A 497 -26.07 -2.92 -3.63
CA LYS A 497 -26.73 -2.75 -2.33
C LYS A 497 -27.51 -1.43 -2.19
N ASN A 498 -27.13 -0.39 -2.94
CA ASN A 498 -27.77 0.93 -2.87
C ASN A 498 -29.22 0.88 -3.38
N ILE A 499 -29.55 -0.06 -4.28
CA ILE A 499 -30.92 -0.33 -4.75
C ILE A 499 -31.73 -0.98 -3.62
N VAL A 500 -31.16 -1.98 -2.94
CA VAL A 500 -31.80 -2.64 -1.80
C VAL A 500 -32.03 -1.65 -0.66
N ALA A 501 -31.12 -0.71 -0.44
CA ALA A 501 -31.26 0.35 0.55
C ALA A 501 -32.39 1.36 0.23
N LEU A 502 -32.68 1.63 -1.05
CA LEU A 502 -33.89 2.38 -1.43
C LEU A 502 -35.14 1.59 -1.03
N GLY A 503 -35.21 0.30 -1.37
CA GLY A 503 -36.33 -0.57 -0.98
C GLY A 503 -36.51 -0.66 0.53
N ALA A 504 -35.43 -0.81 1.29
CA ALA A 504 -35.43 -0.81 2.75
C ALA A 504 -35.91 0.54 3.34
N GLY A 505 -35.57 1.67 2.72
CA GLY A 505 -36.11 2.98 3.08
C GLY A 505 -37.60 3.14 2.74
N MET A 506 -38.08 2.56 1.64
CA MET A 506 -39.52 2.52 1.35
C MET A 506 -40.28 1.72 2.41
N VAL A 507 -39.75 0.59 2.90
CA VAL A 507 -40.32 -0.17 4.02
C VAL A 507 -40.40 0.69 5.30
N ASP A 508 -39.33 1.41 5.64
CA ASP A 508 -39.32 2.33 6.78
C ASP A 508 -40.37 3.46 6.63
N GLY A 509 -40.47 4.04 5.43
CA GLY A 509 -41.39 5.14 5.13
C GLY A 509 -42.86 4.73 5.01
N LEU A 510 -43.14 3.44 4.74
CA LEU A 510 -44.46 2.82 4.88
C LEU A 510 -44.83 2.51 6.35
N GLY A 511 -43.91 2.72 7.31
CA GLY A 511 -44.13 2.39 8.72
C GLY A 511 -44.15 0.88 9.01
N LEU A 512 -43.55 0.06 8.15
CA LEU A 512 -43.59 -1.40 8.27
C LEU A 512 -42.51 -1.94 9.21
N GLY A 513 -42.82 -3.05 9.88
CA GLY A 513 -41.97 -3.64 10.91
C GLY A 513 -40.69 -4.33 10.40
N PRO A 514 -39.77 -4.69 11.31
CA PRO A 514 -38.45 -5.23 10.96
C PRO A 514 -38.50 -6.50 10.13
N ASN A 515 -39.54 -7.33 10.26
CA ASN A 515 -39.71 -8.56 9.47
C ASN A 515 -39.86 -8.26 7.97
N SER A 516 -40.63 -7.23 7.60
CA SER A 516 -40.77 -6.78 6.21
C SER A 516 -39.44 -6.26 5.66
N LYS A 517 -38.68 -5.54 6.49
CA LYS A 517 -37.36 -5.01 6.13
C LYS A 517 -36.33 -6.12 5.93
N ALA A 518 -36.31 -7.11 6.82
CA ALA A 518 -35.48 -8.30 6.69
C ALA A 518 -35.80 -9.12 5.44
N ALA A 519 -37.08 -9.25 5.07
CA ALA A 519 -37.49 -9.92 3.84
C ALA A 519 -36.94 -9.21 2.58
N VAL A 520 -37.00 -7.88 2.54
CA VAL A 520 -36.42 -7.04 1.46
C VAL A 520 -34.89 -7.14 1.43
N ILE A 521 -34.21 -7.08 2.58
CA ILE A 521 -32.74 -7.22 2.67
C ILE A 521 -32.30 -8.61 2.18
N ARG A 522 -32.95 -9.69 2.65
CA ARG A 522 -32.66 -11.07 2.24
C ARG A 522 -32.88 -11.26 0.74
N GLN A 523 -33.99 -10.75 0.19
CA GLN A 523 -34.24 -10.82 -1.25
C GLN A 523 -33.20 -10.02 -2.05
N GLY A 524 -32.86 -8.82 -1.58
CA GLY A 524 -31.83 -7.99 -2.17
C GLY A 524 -30.46 -8.68 -2.23
N LEU A 525 -30.02 -9.34 -1.15
CA LEU A 525 -28.76 -10.09 -1.16
C LEU A 525 -28.77 -11.25 -2.19
N MET A 526 -29.89 -11.95 -2.34
CA MET A 526 -30.05 -12.99 -3.36
C MET A 526 -30.00 -12.43 -4.79
N GLU A 527 -30.67 -11.30 -5.04
CA GLU A 527 -30.64 -10.63 -6.35
C GLU A 527 -29.26 -10.02 -6.65
N MET A 528 -28.57 -9.46 -5.63
CA MET A 528 -27.17 -9.03 -5.74
C MET A 528 -26.26 -10.18 -6.19
N LYS A 529 -26.38 -11.35 -5.54
CA LYS A 529 -25.60 -12.55 -5.87
C LYS A 529 -25.89 -13.07 -7.26
N ALA A 530 -27.18 -13.25 -7.60
CA ALA A 530 -27.59 -13.74 -8.92
C ALA A 530 -27.14 -12.80 -10.05
N PHE A 531 -27.32 -11.48 -9.89
CA PHE A 531 -27.00 -10.49 -10.93
C PHE A 531 -25.49 -10.41 -11.17
N SER A 532 -24.71 -10.45 -10.09
CA SER A 532 -23.24 -10.44 -10.17
C SER A 532 -22.72 -11.66 -10.94
N LYS A 533 -23.20 -12.87 -10.62
CA LYS A 533 -22.78 -14.10 -11.30
C LYS A 533 -23.32 -14.23 -12.73
N ALA A 534 -24.48 -13.66 -13.03
CA ALA A 534 -25.06 -13.63 -14.38
C ALA A 534 -24.33 -12.67 -15.34
N LEU A 535 -23.64 -11.66 -14.80
CA LEU A 535 -22.75 -10.78 -15.56
C LEU A 535 -21.29 -11.27 -15.58
N TYR A 536 -20.83 -11.81 -14.46
CA TYR A 536 -19.42 -12.16 -14.21
C TYR A 536 -19.32 -13.55 -13.57
N PRO A 537 -19.11 -14.62 -14.36
CA PRO A 537 -19.04 -15.99 -13.84
C PRO A 537 -17.90 -16.27 -12.85
N SER A 538 -16.90 -15.39 -12.77
CA SER A 538 -15.79 -15.47 -11.81
C SER A 538 -16.18 -15.12 -10.36
N VAL A 539 -17.32 -14.45 -10.17
CA VAL A 539 -17.77 -13.97 -8.85
C VAL A 539 -18.05 -15.14 -7.90
N ARG A 540 -17.41 -15.12 -6.73
CA ARG A 540 -17.47 -16.19 -5.74
C ARG A 540 -18.72 -16.09 -4.87
N ASP A 541 -19.14 -17.22 -4.30
CA ASP A 541 -20.29 -17.27 -3.40
C ASP A 541 -19.99 -16.69 -2.01
N ASP A 542 -18.74 -16.85 -1.55
CA ASP A 542 -18.25 -16.44 -0.22
C ASP A 542 -18.23 -14.92 -0.07
N THR A 543 -17.90 -14.19 -1.15
CA THR A 543 -17.82 -12.72 -1.25
C THR A 543 -19.10 -12.00 -0.77
N PHE A 544 -20.25 -12.68 -0.76
CA PHE A 544 -21.51 -12.10 -0.27
C PHE A 544 -21.66 -12.15 1.25
N MET A 545 -20.84 -12.94 1.95
CA MET A 545 -20.77 -13.00 3.42
C MET A 545 -19.69 -12.10 4.02
N GLU A 546 -18.76 -11.63 3.20
CA GLU A 546 -17.73 -10.63 3.58
C GLU A 546 -18.33 -9.25 3.90
N SER A 547 -17.54 -8.37 4.52
CA SER A 547 -17.95 -6.98 4.83
C SER A 547 -18.50 -6.24 3.60
N CYS A 548 -17.93 -6.44 2.39
CA CYS A 548 -18.46 -5.80 1.17
C CYS A 548 -19.88 -6.25 0.79
N GLY A 549 -20.27 -7.47 1.14
CA GLY A 549 -21.56 -8.08 0.85
C GLY A 549 -22.58 -7.75 1.94
N VAL A 550 -22.82 -8.70 2.84
CA VAL A 550 -23.85 -8.61 3.88
C VAL A 550 -23.60 -7.44 4.86
N GLY A 551 -22.33 -7.13 5.20
CA GLY A 551 -22.00 -6.04 6.12
C GLY A 551 -22.40 -4.66 5.58
N ASP A 552 -21.86 -4.29 4.42
CA ASP A 552 -22.12 -3.03 3.72
C ASP A 552 -23.60 -2.91 3.31
N LEU A 553 -24.25 -4.03 2.97
CA LEU A 553 -25.70 -4.08 2.74
C LEU A 553 -26.50 -3.74 4.01
N VAL A 554 -26.26 -4.42 5.13
CA VAL A 554 -26.98 -4.17 6.39
C VAL A 554 -26.70 -2.75 6.89
N ALA A 555 -25.45 -2.32 6.93
CA ALA A 555 -25.08 -0.96 7.33
C ALA A 555 -25.76 0.10 6.44
N THR A 556 -25.85 -0.11 5.12
CA THR A 556 -26.53 0.84 4.22
C THR A 556 -28.07 0.79 4.38
N CYS A 557 -28.65 -0.38 4.62
CA CYS A 557 -30.10 -0.55 4.84
C CYS A 557 -30.59 -0.07 6.21
N TYR A 558 -29.71 0.15 7.20
CA TYR A 558 -30.07 0.74 8.49
C TYR A 558 -29.54 2.17 8.66
N GLY A 559 -28.27 2.46 8.34
CA GLY A 559 -27.65 3.79 8.50
C GLY A 559 -27.59 4.67 7.25
N GLY A 560 -27.72 4.09 6.05
CA GLY A 560 -27.31 4.73 4.80
C GLY A 560 -28.19 5.89 4.28
N ARG A 561 -27.56 6.82 3.54
CA ARG A 561 -28.21 7.95 2.85
C ARG A 561 -29.33 7.53 1.90
N ASN A 562 -29.17 6.41 1.19
CA ASN A 562 -30.20 5.86 0.30
C ASN A 562 -31.47 5.46 1.07
N ARG A 563 -31.33 4.83 2.24
CA ARG A 563 -32.44 4.52 3.15
C ARG A 563 -33.12 5.79 3.64
N LEU A 564 -32.34 6.79 4.07
CA LEU A 564 -32.87 8.07 4.57
C LEU A 564 -33.76 8.76 3.53
N VAL A 565 -33.24 9.01 2.33
CA VAL A 565 -33.97 9.74 1.29
C VAL A 565 -35.20 8.95 0.82
N ALA A 566 -35.11 7.63 0.64
CA ALA A 566 -36.27 6.82 0.26
C ALA A 566 -37.36 6.75 1.34
N CYS A 567 -37.00 6.84 2.63
CA CYS A 567 -37.95 6.91 3.74
C CYS A 567 -38.73 8.23 3.74
N GLU A 568 -38.04 9.38 3.70
CA GLU A 568 -38.71 10.69 3.66
C GLU A 568 -39.48 10.91 2.36
N TRP A 569 -38.98 10.41 1.22
CA TRP A 569 -39.72 10.41 -0.04
C TRP A 569 -41.03 9.61 0.08
N THR A 570 -40.98 8.41 0.65
CA THR A 570 -42.17 7.55 0.81
C THR A 570 -43.20 8.17 1.74
N LYS A 571 -42.77 8.76 2.86
CA LYS A 571 -43.66 9.53 3.75
C LYS A 571 -44.34 10.69 3.02
N ALA A 572 -43.59 11.44 2.21
CA ALA A 572 -44.13 12.56 1.44
C ALA A 572 -45.16 12.10 0.37
N GLN A 573 -44.95 10.94 -0.25
CA GLN A 573 -45.97 10.33 -1.14
C GLN A 573 -47.24 9.95 -0.36
N LEU A 574 -47.12 9.34 0.82
CA LEU A 574 -48.28 8.95 1.65
C LEU A 574 -49.03 10.16 2.23
N ALA A 575 -48.33 11.25 2.55
CA ALA A 575 -48.89 12.48 3.08
C ALA A 575 -49.59 13.35 2.02
N GLY A 576 -49.61 12.94 0.75
CA GLY A 576 -50.18 13.72 -0.35
C GLY A 576 -49.34 14.93 -0.76
N THR A 577 -48.08 15.01 -0.34
CA THR A 577 -47.15 16.12 -0.58
C THR A 577 -45.92 15.66 -1.40
N PRO A 578 -46.12 15.07 -2.59
CA PRO A 578 -45.09 14.34 -3.32
C PRO A 578 -43.86 15.20 -3.67
N ARG A 579 -42.70 14.83 -3.11
CA ARG A 579 -41.37 15.39 -3.43
C ARG A 579 -40.69 14.55 -4.51
N THR A 580 -39.67 15.11 -5.18
CA THR A 580 -38.75 14.34 -6.02
C THR A 580 -37.56 13.81 -5.20
N PHE A 581 -36.78 12.87 -5.75
CA PHE A 581 -35.55 12.41 -5.10
C PHE A 581 -34.46 13.50 -5.18
N GLU A 582 -34.51 14.33 -6.21
CA GLU A 582 -33.62 15.44 -6.49
C GLU A 582 -33.79 16.59 -5.48
N ASP A 583 -35.04 16.89 -5.09
CA ASP A 583 -35.33 17.86 -4.02
C ASP A 583 -34.74 17.39 -2.67
N LEU A 584 -34.94 16.11 -2.35
CA LEU A 584 -34.55 15.53 -1.06
C LEU A 584 -33.04 15.22 -0.98
N GLU A 585 -32.37 14.96 -2.11
CA GLU A 585 -30.89 14.99 -2.16
C GLU A 585 -30.40 16.39 -1.75
N THR A 586 -30.96 17.43 -2.35
CA THR A 586 -30.53 18.82 -2.12
C THR A 586 -30.76 19.25 -0.67
N GLU A 587 -31.94 18.94 -0.12
CA GLU A 587 -32.33 19.28 1.26
C GLU A 587 -31.56 18.47 2.31
N LEU A 588 -31.50 17.13 2.18
CA LEU A 588 -31.03 16.25 3.25
C LEU A 588 -29.53 15.94 3.17
N LEU A 589 -28.93 15.92 1.96
CA LEU A 589 -27.56 15.46 1.76
C LEU A 589 -26.54 16.60 1.61
N LYS A 590 -26.96 17.86 1.63
CA LYS A 590 -26.11 19.07 1.70
C LYS A 590 -24.94 19.07 0.69
N GLY A 591 -25.23 18.70 -0.56
CA GLY A 591 -24.24 18.64 -1.64
C GLY A 591 -23.55 17.28 -1.84
N GLN A 592 -23.76 16.31 -0.96
CA GLN A 592 -23.41 14.90 -1.24
C GLN A 592 -24.43 14.27 -2.21
N LYS A 593 -24.01 13.26 -2.98
CA LYS A 593 -24.84 12.65 -4.05
C LYS A 593 -25.46 11.29 -3.71
N LEU A 594 -26.70 11.10 -4.15
CA LEU A 594 -27.56 9.93 -3.95
C LEU A 594 -27.37 8.91 -5.09
N GLN A 595 -26.51 7.92 -4.88
CA GLN A 595 -26.11 7.00 -5.95
C GLN A 595 -27.16 5.91 -6.27
N GLY A 596 -28.02 5.53 -5.33
CA GLY A 596 -28.93 4.39 -5.50
C GLY A 596 -29.96 4.56 -6.63
N VAL A 597 -30.42 5.79 -6.89
CA VAL A 597 -31.37 6.08 -7.97
C VAL A 597 -30.71 5.91 -9.34
N LEU A 598 -29.47 6.39 -9.48
CA LEU A 598 -28.67 6.20 -10.69
C LEU A 598 -28.41 4.71 -10.94
N THR A 599 -27.85 4.00 -9.95
CA THR A 599 -27.53 2.57 -10.07
C THR A 599 -28.78 1.70 -10.30
N SER A 600 -29.95 2.09 -9.78
CA SER A 600 -31.21 1.41 -10.09
C SER A 600 -31.60 1.55 -11.56
N ASN A 601 -31.47 2.74 -12.14
CA ASN A 601 -31.75 2.97 -13.58
C ASN A 601 -30.74 2.22 -14.46
N GLU A 602 -29.46 2.22 -14.09
CA GLU A 602 -28.40 1.47 -14.77
C GLU A 602 -28.66 -0.05 -14.76
N VAL A 603 -29.05 -0.61 -13.61
CA VAL A 603 -29.45 -2.02 -13.51
C VAL A 603 -30.70 -2.27 -14.37
N GLN A 604 -31.70 -1.38 -14.36
CA GLN A 604 -32.93 -1.59 -15.14
C GLN A 604 -32.67 -1.62 -16.65
N GLU A 605 -31.75 -0.80 -17.16
CA GLU A 605 -31.36 -0.83 -18.58
C GLU A 605 -30.81 -2.21 -18.96
N ILE A 606 -29.92 -2.78 -18.14
CA ILE A 606 -29.35 -4.12 -18.33
C ILE A 606 -30.44 -5.19 -18.22
N LEU A 607 -31.29 -5.14 -17.20
CA LEU A 607 -32.38 -6.10 -16.98
C LEU A 607 -33.35 -6.12 -18.18
N LYS A 608 -33.67 -4.94 -18.72
CA LYS A 608 -34.57 -4.79 -19.86
C LYS A 608 -33.95 -5.32 -21.15
N VAL A 609 -32.69 -4.96 -21.45
CA VAL A 609 -31.97 -5.45 -22.64
C VAL A 609 -31.76 -6.97 -22.61
N ARG A 610 -31.58 -7.57 -21.42
CA ARG A 610 -31.41 -9.02 -21.25
C ARG A 610 -32.72 -9.81 -21.08
N GLY A 611 -33.88 -9.16 -20.97
CA GLY A 611 -35.16 -9.83 -20.68
C GLY A 611 -35.23 -10.44 -19.28
N TRP A 612 -34.50 -9.87 -18.32
CA TRP A 612 -34.33 -10.39 -16.96
C TRP A 612 -35.24 -9.71 -15.90
N GLU A 613 -36.09 -8.75 -16.26
CA GLU A 613 -36.90 -7.95 -15.31
C GLU A 613 -37.69 -8.79 -14.29
N THR A 614 -38.22 -9.96 -14.70
CA THR A 614 -38.98 -10.87 -13.83
C THR A 614 -38.11 -11.78 -12.96
N GLN A 615 -36.82 -11.94 -13.29
CA GLN A 615 -35.85 -12.73 -12.53
C GLN A 615 -35.26 -11.95 -11.34
N TYR A 616 -35.30 -10.61 -11.42
CA TYR A 616 -34.80 -9.69 -10.39
C TYR A 616 -35.96 -8.81 -9.88
N PRO A 617 -36.96 -9.42 -9.19
CA PRO A 617 -38.22 -8.75 -8.92
C PRO A 617 -38.10 -7.55 -7.98
N LEU A 618 -37.18 -7.56 -7.00
CA LEU A 618 -36.95 -6.42 -6.12
C LEU A 618 -36.26 -5.27 -6.86
N PHE A 619 -35.17 -5.53 -7.61
CA PHE A 619 -34.49 -4.49 -8.38
C PHE A 619 -35.45 -3.81 -9.38
N THR A 620 -36.20 -4.62 -10.13
CA THR A 620 -37.25 -4.15 -11.06
C THR A 620 -38.31 -3.32 -10.34
N THR A 621 -38.86 -3.80 -9.22
CA THR A 621 -39.93 -3.09 -8.53
C THR A 621 -39.45 -1.77 -7.90
N VAL A 622 -38.27 -1.75 -7.29
CA VAL A 622 -37.67 -0.51 -6.77
C VAL A 622 -37.47 0.50 -7.89
N ASN A 623 -36.99 0.09 -9.06
CA ASN A 623 -36.84 1.00 -10.20
C ASN A 623 -38.18 1.59 -10.67
N ARG A 624 -39.23 0.76 -10.72
CA ARG A 624 -40.57 1.16 -11.14
C ARG A 624 -41.22 2.12 -10.13
N ILE A 625 -40.94 1.97 -8.84
CA ILE A 625 -41.42 2.89 -7.80
C ILE A 625 -40.72 4.26 -7.93
N ILE A 626 -39.38 4.31 -7.98
CA ILE A 626 -38.65 5.60 -8.02
C ILE A 626 -38.93 6.41 -9.29
N ASN A 627 -39.29 5.75 -10.40
CA ASN A 627 -39.67 6.42 -11.65
C ASN A 627 -41.19 6.73 -11.76
N GLY A 628 -41.99 6.42 -10.73
CA GLY A 628 -43.41 6.78 -10.68
C GLY A 628 -44.34 5.89 -11.51
N TYR A 629 -43.92 4.65 -11.83
CA TYR A 629 -44.78 3.63 -12.44
C TYR A 629 -45.52 2.78 -11.41
N LEU A 630 -45.04 2.67 -10.17
CA LEU A 630 -45.70 1.91 -9.10
C LEU A 630 -45.75 2.72 -7.79
N PRO A 631 -46.86 2.66 -7.02
CA PRO A 631 -46.92 3.25 -5.68
C PRO A 631 -46.01 2.51 -4.68
N PRO A 632 -45.49 3.17 -3.62
CA PRO A 632 -44.49 2.60 -2.72
C PRO A 632 -44.86 1.27 -2.05
N LYS A 633 -46.16 0.97 -1.89
CA LYS A 633 -46.66 -0.30 -1.32
C LYS A 633 -46.08 -1.57 -1.97
N TYR A 634 -45.70 -1.51 -3.26
CA TYR A 634 -45.10 -2.65 -3.95
C TYR A 634 -43.66 -2.97 -3.50
N ALA A 635 -43.03 -2.14 -2.64
CA ALA A 635 -41.71 -2.43 -2.07
C ALA A 635 -41.68 -3.73 -1.23
N VAL A 636 -42.83 -4.21 -0.76
CA VAL A 636 -43.00 -5.52 -0.09
C VAL A 636 -43.76 -6.57 -0.93
N ASP A 637 -44.35 -6.16 -2.05
CA ASP A 637 -44.97 -7.04 -3.05
C ASP A 637 -44.24 -6.92 -4.40
N PHE A 638 -42.92 -7.12 -4.32
CA PHE A 638 -42.01 -6.98 -5.47
C PHE A 638 -42.20 -8.09 -6.52
N VAL A 639 -42.84 -9.21 -6.15
CA VAL A 639 -43.16 -10.31 -7.08
C VAL A 639 -44.37 -9.98 -7.96
N ALA A 640 -45.34 -9.20 -7.46
CA ALA A 640 -46.36 -8.60 -8.33
C ALA A 640 -45.79 -7.38 -9.09
N GLY A 641 -45.04 -6.52 -8.40
CA GLY A 641 -44.45 -5.30 -8.96
C GLY A 641 -43.59 -5.52 -10.22
N SER A 642 -42.89 -6.65 -10.31
CA SER A 642 -42.06 -7.00 -11.48
C SER A 642 -42.84 -7.52 -12.69
N LYS A 643 -44.10 -7.96 -12.51
CA LYS A 643 -44.92 -8.57 -13.57
C LYS A 643 -45.73 -7.57 -14.38
N TYR A 644 -46.03 -6.40 -13.83
CA TYR A 644 -46.69 -5.31 -14.57
C TYR A 644 -45.90 -4.96 -15.84
N HIS A 645 -46.60 -4.65 -16.93
CA HIS A 645 -45.99 -4.28 -18.20
C HIS A 645 -46.04 -2.76 -18.40
N ILE A 646 -44.88 -2.12 -18.52
CA ILE A 646 -44.81 -0.67 -18.75
C ILE A 646 -44.82 -0.41 -20.26
N ARG A 647 -46.00 -0.07 -20.79
CA ARG A 647 -46.16 0.43 -22.16
C ARG A 647 -45.74 1.90 -22.26
N ARG A 648 -45.40 2.37 -23.47
CA ARG A 648 -45.06 3.78 -23.70
C ARG A 648 -46.34 4.63 -23.68
N PRO A 649 -46.30 5.89 -23.21
CA PRO A 649 -47.43 6.81 -23.36
C PRO A 649 -47.82 6.96 -24.84
N GLY A 650 -49.11 6.79 -25.16
CA GLY A 650 -49.63 6.96 -26.52
C GLY A 650 -50.07 5.69 -27.27
N THR A 651 -50.27 4.55 -26.59
CA THR A 651 -50.95 3.36 -27.16
C THR A 651 -52.29 3.14 -26.45
N GLU A 652 -53.35 2.81 -27.20
CA GLU A 652 -54.76 2.96 -26.77
C GLU A 652 -55.31 1.89 -25.79
N ASP A 653 -54.50 0.92 -25.35
CA ASP A 653 -54.89 -0.03 -24.28
C ASP A 653 -54.42 0.47 -22.89
N GLU A 654 -55.30 0.42 -21.88
CA GLU A 654 -54.94 0.81 -20.50
C GLU A 654 -54.04 -0.22 -19.79
N GLU A 655 -52.76 0.10 -19.61
CA GLU A 655 -52.00 -0.38 -18.44
C GLU A 655 -50.93 0.65 -18.00
N ILE A 656 -51.22 1.35 -16.89
CA ILE A 656 -50.33 2.20 -16.07
C ILE A 656 -49.47 3.24 -16.80
N VAL A 657 -49.98 4.48 -16.89
CA VAL A 657 -49.21 5.69 -17.27
C VAL A 657 -48.48 6.25 -16.03
N PRO A 658 -47.20 6.65 -16.11
CA PRO A 658 -46.45 7.19 -14.96
C PRO A 658 -47.05 8.49 -14.42
N THR A 659 -47.31 8.54 -13.11
CA THR A 659 -48.07 9.60 -12.43
C THR A 659 -47.21 10.81 -12.01
N ARG A 660 -46.03 10.98 -12.61
CA ARG A 660 -45.03 11.99 -12.20
C ARG A 660 -45.64 13.41 -12.28
N PRO A 661 -45.54 14.23 -11.21
CA PRO A 661 -46.09 15.59 -11.24
C PRO A 661 -45.47 16.40 -12.38
N LYS A 662 -46.31 17.09 -13.16
CA LYS A 662 -45.84 17.89 -14.30
C LYS A 662 -44.93 19.00 -13.80
N ARG A 663 -43.68 19.00 -14.28
CA ARG A 663 -42.72 20.10 -14.10
C ARG A 663 -43.39 21.42 -14.50
N PRO A 664 -43.39 22.47 -13.66
CA PRO A 664 -43.99 23.75 -14.03
C PRO A 664 -43.29 24.33 -15.26
N ALA A 665 -44.09 24.71 -16.25
CA ALA A 665 -43.59 25.27 -17.51
C ALA A 665 -43.01 26.67 -17.25
N GLY A 666 -41.68 26.76 -17.19
CA GLY A 666 -40.95 27.99 -16.89
C GLY A 666 -39.50 27.74 -16.45
N ALA A 667 -39.23 26.61 -15.80
CA ALA A 667 -37.87 26.18 -15.46
C ALA A 667 -37.12 25.65 -16.70
N ALA A 668 -36.65 26.55 -17.56
CA ALA A 668 -35.71 26.24 -18.63
C ALA A 668 -34.46 25.55 -18.07
N ALA A 669 -33.82 24.68 -18.87
CA ALA A 669 -32.51 24.17 -18.51
C ALA A 669 -31.49 25.31 -18.68
N SER A 670 -31.00 25.87 -17.58
CA SER A 670 -29.87 26.80 -17.61
C SER A 670 -28.63 26.06 -18.13
N SER A 671 -28.16 26.48 -19.29
CA SER A 671 -27.13 25.80 -20.05
C SER A 671 -25.75 26.00 -19.41
N VAL A 672 -25.28 25.01 -18.63
CA VAL A 672 -23.85 24.86 -18.33
C VAL A 672 -23.15 24.28 -19.56
N ALA A 673 -23.13 25.09 -20.63
CA ALA A 673 -22.63 24.73 -21.96
C ALA A 673 -21.77 25.86 -22.57
N THR A 674 -21.20 26.73 -21.73
CA THR A 674 -20.26 27.80 -22.10
C THR A 674 -19.26 28.06 -20.97
N ALA A 675 -18.32 27.14 -20.76
CA ALA A 675 -17.11 27.32 -19.92
C ALA A 675 -16.09 26.20 -20.22
N ALA A 676 -15.73 26.05 -21.50
CA ALA A 676 -14.76 25.05 -21.95
C ALA A 676 -13.86 25.67 -23.04
N ALA A 677 -12.77 26.28 -22.58
CA ALA A 677 -11.63 26.78 -23.34
C ALA A 677 -10.39 26.61 -22.46
#